data_AF-A0A101B409-F1
#
_entry.id   AF-A0A101B409-F1
#
_cell.length_a   1.000
_cell.length_b   1.000
_cell.length_c   1.000
_cell.angle_alpha   90.00
_cell.angle_beta   90.00
_cell.angle_gamma   90.00
#
_symmetry.space_group_name_H-M   'P 1'
#
loop_
_entity.id
_entity.type
_entity.pdbx_description
1 polymer ?
#
loop_
_entity_poly.entity_id
_entity_poly.type
_entity_poly.pdbx_seq_one_letter_code
_entity_poly.pdbx_strand_id
1 'polypeptide(L)'
;MALDPGAIVGGYTIEGVLGSGGMGTVYRARHPTLPRSDALKVLSAELSRDAHFRARFEREAELAATLDHPNIVTVYNRGETDGQLWIAMQFVAGSDADNELRDGRMTPARALHIVSEVAKALDYAHRRQLLHRDVKPANFLLAPDDERVFLADFGIARALDEAVNLTATGMVMASVAYAAPESLVGEPVDHRADIYSLGCSLFRLLTGKTPFSKAGGMGGMAAAHISTPPPRVTELAPALPAAIDDVIATAMAKDPKDRYQSARELAAAAAAAFDETTAEVRAAPTPPIPQGGVGGRSGPTYPGPPTGPTAPTGPTAPSSQSHFTAPPPWPGYSGSAPTQASNYYAAPANTGGGGQFGGGGGHFGGPPPNADGLQSYQPSPPPSSPAVGQGRGKRRWLVSGAAVVVVAILVVAGVLVWGGGDETAPGFEPVSLNHMYGTTEIASEPQAVAAVGRGDPDAVLSLGVQPAVVVAPAGGLPAWERDLVTGNTRVLGDLDTVALGAADPDLIIDSSRIDEQTYNKLAVIAPTVTRPQASANWTWQDQLSWVGRILGRSDKAKQLLDEASSAQAEIRSQNPAFDGKSIEVVTVSDDGVAAALSDSPAARYLEGIGFRYSTSWRRAAEDTGDSRALPDPAQLNTAPPEVRMVVRTDAGAGNGSYNGLPEPFSSYRGSTVIVDDPTITTALDNPGYAATEHLNETLVPALKRQVH
;
A
#
# COMPACT_ATOMS: atom_id res chain seq x y z
N MET A 1 -23.34 15.55 -9.40
CA MET A 1 -23.74 16.28 -10.62
C MET A 1 -22.72 17.40 -10.82
N ALA A 2 -22.36 17.74 -12.05
CA ALA A 2 -21.44 18.85 -12.30
C ALA A 2 -22.15 20.20 -12.06
N LEU A 3 -21.39 21.25 -11.74
CA LEU A 3 -21.88 22.60 -11.57
C LEU A 3 -22.01 23.30 -12.93
N ASP A 4 -23.13 23.99 -13.15
CA ASP A 4 -23.37 24.76 -14.37
C ASP A 4 -22.50 26.03 -14.44
N PRO A 5 -22.13 26.51 -15.65
CA PRO A 5 -21.50 27.80 -15.83
C PRO A 5 -22.34 28.93 -15.21
N GLY A 6 -21.69 29.82 -14.45
CA GLY A 6 -22.34 30.86 -13.65
C GLY A 6 -22.58 30.50 -12.19
N ALA A 7 -22.46 29.22 -11.79
CA ALA A 7 -22.43 28.83 -10.38
C ALA A 7 -21.25 29.49 -9.63
N ILE A 8 -21.36 29.63 -8.30
CA ILE A 8 -20.35 30.27 -7.46
C ILE A 8 -19.91 29.33 -6.34
N VAL A 9 -18.60 29.11 -6.21
CA VAL A 9 -17.97 28.30 -5.14
C VAL A 9 -16.73 29.05 -4.62
N GLY A 10 -16.61 29.27 -3.31
CA GLY A 10 -15.49 30.06 -2.75
C GLY A 10 -15.39 31.50 -3.29
N GLY A 11 -16.47 32.03 -3.88
CA GLY A 11 -16.49 33.32 -4.61
C GLY A 11 -16.06 33.24 -6.08
N TYR A 12 -15.44 32.14 -6.53
CA TYR A 12 -15.09 31.91 -7.93
C TYR A 12 -16.35 31.64 -8.76
N THR A 13 -16.45 32.20 -9.96
CA THR A 13 -17.55 31.91 -10.90
C THR A 13 -17.15 30.77 -11.83
N ILE A 14 -17.91 29.67 -11.87
CA ILE A 14 -17.66 28.56 -12.80
C ILE A 14 -17.82 29.04 -14.26
N GLU A 15 -16.82 28.80 -15.10
CA GLU A 15 -16.85 29.10 -16.54
C GLU A 15 -17.06 27.83 -17.38
N GLY A 16 -16.60 26.67 -16.90
CA GLY A 16 -16.82 25.36 -17.53
C GLY A 16 -16.06 24.24 -16.82
N VAL A 17 -16.36 22.99 -17.18
CA VAL A 17 -15.63 21.80 -16.70
C VAL A 17 -14.32 21.63 -17.48
N LEU A 18 -13.22 21.35 -16.78
CA LEU A 18 -11.94 20.92 -17.36
C LEU A 18 -11.76 19.40 -17.29
N GLY A 19 -12.25 18.76 -16.23
CA GLY A 19 -12.24 17.30 -16.10
C GLY A 19 -12.99 16.82 -14.85
N SER A 20 -13.40 15.56 -14.83
CA SER A 20 -14.11 14.95 -13.70
C SER A 20 -13.57 13.55 -13.39
N GLY A 21 -13.64 13.14 -12.12
CA GLY A 21 -13.21 11.83 -11.66
C GLY A 21 -13.80 11.50 -10.28
N GLY A 22 -13.49 10.32 -9.73
CA GLY A 22 -14.12 9.83 -8.49
C GLY A 22 -13.97 10.75 -7.27
N MET A 23 -12.89 11.55 -7.22
CA MET A 23 -12.64 12.48 -6.11
C MET A 23 -13.36 13.83 -6.23
N GLY A 24 -13.82 14.22 -7.42
CA GLY A 24 -14.37 15.56 -7.66
C GLY A 24 -14.38 15.99 -9.12
N THR A 25 -14.63 17.28 -9.35
CA THR A 25 -14.61 17.89 -10.69
C THR A 25 -13.72 19.12 -10.67
N VAL A 26 -12.83 19.23 -11.66
CA VAL A 26 -12.00 20.39 -11.91
C VAL A 26 -12.73 21.29 -12.91
N TYR A 27 -12.93 22.54 -12.52
CA TYR A 27 -13.56 23.58 -13.33
C TYR A 27 -12.53 24.62 -13.70
N ARG A 28 -12.72 25.26 -14.86
CA ARG A 28 -12.18 26.59 -15.12
C ARG A 28 -13.12 27.56 -14.42
N ALA A 29 -12.59 28.41 -13.54
CA ALA A 29 -13.40 29.34 -12.78
C ALA A 29 -12.75 30.74 -12.71
N ARG A 30 -13.54 31.78 -12.98
CA ARG A 30 -13.11 33.18 -12.91
C ARG A 30 -12.81 33.55 -11.46
N HIS A 31 -11.63 34.11 -11.20
CA HIS A 31 -11.23 34.57 -9.86
C HIS A 31 -12.15 35.70 -9.38
N PRO A 32 -12.59 35.73 -8.09
CA PRO A 32 -13.58 36.71 -7.59
C PRO A 32 -13.19 38.18 -7.79
N THR A 33 -11.90 38.52 -7.74
CA THR A 33 -11.40 39.91 -7.71
C THR A 33 -10.29 40.23 -8.72
N LEU A 34 -9.87 39.27 -9.55
CA LEU A 34 -8.74 39.43 -10.47
C LEU A 34 -9.17 39.09 -11.91
N PRO A 35 -8.61 39.75 -12.93
CA PRO A 35 -8.95 39.50 -14.34
C PRO A 35 -8.26 38.23 -14.88
N ARG A 36 -8.46 37.09 -14.21
CA ARG A 36 -7.93 35.77 -14.61
C ARG A 36 -8.92 34.65 -14.30
N SER A 37 -8.74 33.52 -14.97
CA SER A 37 -9.38 32.25 -14.65
C SER A 37 -8.37 31.36 -13.94
N ASP A 38 -8.78 30.73 -12.85
CA ASP A 38 -8.01 29.73 -12.11
C ASP A 38 -8.68 28.35 -12.28
N ALA A 39 -7.95 27.27 -11.99
CA ALA A 39 -8.51 25.92 -11.96
C ALA A 39 -9.06 25.66 -10.55
N LEU A 40 -10.35 25.35 -10.44
CA LEU A 40 -11.03 25.09 -9.18
C LEU A 40 -11.44 23.61 -9.11
N LYS A 41 -10.79 22.83 -8.27
CA LYS A 41 -11.14 21.44 -8.01
C LYS A 41 -12.10 21.39 -6.83
N VAL A 42 -13.36 21.05 -7.10
CA VAL A 42 -14.42 20.87 -6.10
C VAL A 42 -14.59 19.38 -5.85
N LEU A 43 -14.48 18.97 -4.59
CA LEU A 43 -14.49 17.57 -4.18
C LEU A 43 -15.92 17.01 -4.10
N SER A 44 -16.06 15.68 -4.11
CA SER A 44 -17.37 15.06 -3.94
C SER A 44 -17.97 15.38 -2.57
N ALA A 45 -19.31 15.49 -2.50
CA ALA A 45 -20.02 15.72 -1.24
C ALA A 45 -19.95 14.54 -0.25
N GLU A 46 -19.42 13.40 -0.69
CA GLU A 46 -19.15 12.21 0.12
C GLU A 46 -17.79 12.33 0.80
N LEU A 47 -16.72 12.55 0.02
CA LEU A 47 -15.37 12.80 0.55
C LEU A 47 -15.31 14.08 1.41
N SER A 48 -16.11 15.09 1.07
CA SER A 48 -16.24 16.31 1.89
C SER A 48 -17.01 16.10 3.20
N ARG A 49 -17.59 14.92 3.46
CA ARG A 49 -18.22 14.58 4.75
C ARG A 49 -17.35 13.69 5.63
N ASP A 50 -16.41 12.94 5.08
CA ASP A 50 -15.40 12.24 5.89
C ASP A 50 -14.50 13.25 6.61
N ALA A 51 -14.48 13.17 7.94
CA ALA A 51 -13.64 14.02 8.79
C ALA A 51 -12.14 13.69 8.64
N HIS A 52 -11.78 12.42 8.40
CA HIS A 52 -10.39 12.02 8.16
C HIS A 52 -9.90 12.50 6.79
N PHE A 53 -10.72 12.38 5.74
CA PHE A 53 -10.42 12.94 4.43
C PHE A 53 -10.30 14.47 4.48
N ARG A 54 -11.22 15.19 5.15
CA ARG A 54 -11.11 16.64 5.35
C ARG A 54 -9.78 17.02 6.00
N ALA A 55 -9.45 16.42 7.13
CA ALA A 55 -8.21 16.75 7.86
C ALA A 55 -6.92 16.45 7.04
N ARG A 56 -6.92 15.37 6.25
CA ARG A 56 -5.82 15.08 5.30
C ARG A 56 -5.76 16.11 4.18
N PHE A 57 -6.88 16.37 3.49
CA PHE A 57 -6.97 17.34 2.40
C PHE A 57 -6.49 18.73 2.82
N GLU A 58 -6.88 19.22 4.00
CA GLU A 58 -6.42 20.51 4.52
C GLU A 58 -4.90 20.55 4.73
N ARG A 59 -4.33 19.51 5.36
CA ARG A 59 -2.88 19.39 5.61
C ARG A 59 -2.07 19.22 4.32
N GLU A 60 -2.56 18.41 3.38
CA GLU A 60 -1.92 18.18 2.08
C GLU A 60 -1.97 19.44 1.21
N ALA A 61 -3.09 20.17 1.21
CA ALA A 61 -3.22 21.44 0.50
C ALA A 61 -2.32 22.53 1.09
N GLU A 62 -2.14 22.56 2.41
CA GLU A 62 -1.16 23.45 3.07
C GLU A 62 0.28 23.13 2.69
N LEU A 63 0.67 21.85 2.66
CA LEU A 63 1.99 21.43 2.20
C LEU A 63 2.21 21.75 0.72
N ALA A 64 1.23 21.47 -0.14
CA ALA A 64 1.28 21.79 -1.58
C ALA A 64 1.38 23.31 -1.83
N ALA A 65 0.74 24.14 -1.00
CA ALA A 65 0.86 25.60 -1.07
C ALA A 65 2.26 26.15 -0.70
N THR A 66 3.16 25.33 -0.15
CA THR A 66 4.58 25.69 0.06
C THR A 66 5.48 25.46 -1.16
N LEU A 67 4.96 24.87 -2.24
CA LEU A 67 5.74 24.50 -3.43
C LEU A 67 5.86 25.66 -4.43
N ASP A 68 7.00 26.34 -4.41
CA ASP A 68 7.41 27.31 -5.43
C ASP A 68 8.44 26.70 -6.40
N HIS A 69 7.98 26.21 -7.55
CA HIS A 69 8.83 25.61 -8.59
C HIS A 69 8.21 25.80 -9.99
N PRO A 70 8.99 26.17 -11.03
CA PRO A 70 8.43 26.51 -12.35
C PRO A 70 7.75 25.35 -13.10
N ASN A 71 7.99 24.11 -12.68
CA ASN A 71 7.34 22.90 -13.23
C ASN A 71 6.26 22.32 -12.29
N ILE A 72 5.73 23.07 -11.32
CA ILE A 72 4.67 22.63 -10.40
C ILE A 72 3.46 23.58 -10.53
N VAL A 73 2.26 23.02 -10.61
CA VAL A 73 1.01 23.82 -10.60
C VAL A 73 0.85 24.48 -9.23
N THR A 74 0.90 25.82 -9.18
CA THR A 74 0.77 26.57 -7.92
C THR A 74 -0.62 26.43 -7.31
N VAL A 75 -0.71 26.06 -6.03
CA VAL A 75 -1.94 26.18 -5.23
C VAL A 75 -2.10 27.63 -4.77
N TYR A 76 -3.26 28.24 -5.02
CA TYR A 76 -3.54 29.63 -4.64
C TYR A 76 -4.40 29.76 -3.38
N ASN A 77 -5.40 28.90 -3.19
CA ASN A 77 -6.29 28.96 -2.03
C ASN A 77 -7.02 27.62 -1.81
N ARG A 78 -7.53 27.39 -0.60
CA ARG A 78 -8.40 26.26 -0.23
C ARG A 78 -9.60 26.73 0.57
N GLY A 79 -10.67 25.95 0.64
CA GLY A 79 -11.78 26.24 1.54
C GLY A 79 -12.92 25.26 1.47
N GLU A 80 -14.04 25.66 2.07
CA GLU A 80 -15.31 24.93 2.03
C GLU A 80 -16.43 25.87 1.53
N THR A 81 -17.46 25.32 0.89
CA THR A 81 -18.71 26.02 0.56
C THR A 81 -19.83 24.99 0.58
N ASP A 82 -20.91 25.25 1.32
CA ASP A 82 -22.07 24.36 1.46
C ASP A 82 -21.73 22.89 1.81
N GLY A 83 -20.70 22.69 2.64
CA GLY A 83 -20.21 21.37 3.04
C GLY A 83 -19.35 20.65 1.99
N GLN A 84 -19.01 21.30 0.87
CA GLN A 84 -18.08 20.79 -0.15
C GLN A 84 -16.73 21.47 -0.05
N LEU A 85 -15.67 20.66 -0.01
CA LEU A 85 -14.29 21.13 0.00
C LEU A 85 -13.83 21.51 -1.41
N TRP A 86 -13.04 22.56 -1.52
CA TRP A 86 -12.49 23.02 -2.79
C TRP A 86 -11.05 23.54 -2.66
N ILE A 87 -10.31 23.46 -3.76
CA ILE A 87 -8.96 24.01 -3.90
C ILE A 87 -8.84 24.76 -5.23
N ALA A 88 -8.32 25.98 -5.17
CA ALA A 88 -8.05 26.84 -6.31
C ALA A 88 -6.55 26.84 -6.62
N MET A 89 -6.20 26.57 -7.87
CA MET A 89 -4.83 26.39 -8.35
C MET A 89 -4.63 27.02 -9.73
N GLN A 90 -3.38 27.13 -10.16
CA GLN A 90 -3.01 27.70 -11.46
C GLN A 90 -3.73 27.00 -12.62
N PHE A 91 -4.47 27.77 -13.43
CA PHE A 91 -5.00 27.28 -14.69
C PHE A 91 -3.88 27.25 -15.76
N VAL A 92 -3.62 26.07 -16.32
CA VAL A 92 -2.75 25.90 -17.49
C VAL A 92 -3.65 25.78 -18.72
N ALA A 93 -3.59 26.76 -19.62
CA ALA A 93 -4.51 26.90 -20.75
C ALA A 93 -4.15 26.00 -21.97
N GLY A 94 -3.75 24.76 -21.70
CA GLY A 94 -3.26 23.82 -22.71
C GLY A 94 -3.82 22.40 -22.54
N SER A 95 -2.99 21.40 -22.84
CA SER A 95 -3.34 19.97 -22.89
C SER A 95 -2.60 19.19 -21.79
N ASP A 96 -2.84 17.88 -21.69
CA ASP A 96 -2.05 16.94 -20.89
C ASP A 96 -1.32 15.92 -21.77
N ALA A 97 -0.25 15.32 -21.26
CA ALA A 97 0.60 14.44 -22.04
C ALA A 97 -0.06 13.10 -22.44
N ASP A 98 -1.14 12.66 -21.77
CA ASP A 98 -1.88 11.44 -22.16
C ASP A 98 -2.84 11.74 -23.33
N ASN A 99 -3.45 12.92 -23.37
CA ASN A 99 -4.25 13.37 -24.50
C ASN A 99 -3.39 13.78 -25.72
N GLU A 100 -2.24 14.42 -25.53
CA GLU A 100 -1.26 14.61 -26.61
C GLU A 100 -0.78 13.28 -27.22
N LEU A 101 -0.67 12.24 -26.41
CA LEU A 101 -0.33 10.88 -26.83
C LEU A 101 -1.49 10.20 -27.59
N ARG A 102 -2.75 10.33 -27.11
CA ARG A 102 -3.95 9.83 -27.82
C ARG A 102 -4.09 10.46 -29.21
N ASP A 103 -3.83 11.75 -29.33
CA ASP A 103 -3.93 12.50 -30.58
C ASP A 103 -2.72 12.27 -31.53
N GLY A 104 -1.78 11.40 -31.16
CA GLY A 104 -0.60 11.08 -31.98
C GLY A 104 0.44 12.21 -32.09
N ARG A 105 0.38 13.21 -31.21
CA ARG A 105 1.34 14.34 -31.17
C ARG A 105 2.56 14.07 -30.29
N MET A 106 2.66 12.91 -29.65
CA MET A 106 3.81 12.54 -28.81
C MET A 106 4.93 11.92 -29.65
N THR A 107 6.13 12.50 -29.59
CA THR A 107 7.36 11.93 -30.16
C THR A 107 8.31 11.48 -29.05
N PRO A 108 9.28 10.58 -29.30
CA PRO A 108 10.23 10.16 -28.27
C PRO A 108 11.02 11.33 -27.66
N ALA A 109 11.47 12.29 -28.47
CA ALA A 109 12.14 13.49 -27.98
C ALA A 109 11.23 14.36 -27.09
N ARG A 110 9.95 14.49 -27.44
CA ARG A 110 8.94 15.20 -26.63
C ARG A 110 8.67 14.48 -25.30
N ALA A 111 8.57 13.15 -25.33
CA ALA A 111 8.42 12.32 -24.14
C ALA A 111 9.61 12.48 -23.17
N LEU A 112 10.84 12.45 -23.69
CA LEU A 112 12.06 12.68 -22.89
C LEU A 112 12.11 14.08 -22.28
N HIS A 113 11.73 15.12 -23.04
CA HIS A 113 11.63 16.48 -22.51
C HIS A 113 10.63 16.56 -21.35
N ILE A 114 9.41 16.04 -21.54
CA ILE A 114 8.36 16.03 -20.52
C ILE A 114 8.81 15.30 -19.25
N VAL A 115 9.41 14.11 -19.38
CA VAL A 115 9.94 13.34 -18.25
C VAL A 115 11.09 14.07 -17.55
N SER A 116 11.93 14.81 -18.28
CA SER A 116 13.00 15.63 -17.70
C SER A 116 12.47 16.83 -16.90
N GLU A 117 11.43 17.52 -17.37
CA GLU A 117 10.79 18.60 -16.62
C GLU A 117 10.04 18.09 -15.38
N VAL A 118 9.31 16.98 -15.50
CA VAL A 118 8.63 16.32 -14.36
C VAL A 118 9.63 15.83 -13.32
N ALA A 119 10.76 15.26 -13.74
CA ALA A 119 11.85 14.87 -12.85
C ALA A 119 12.41 16.04 -12.03
N LYS A 120 12.44 17.27 -12.59
CA LYS A 120 12.87 18.45 -11.83
C LYS A 120 11.91 18.78 -10.68
N ALA A 121 10.60 18.64 -10.93
CA ALA A 121 9.52 18.89 -9.98
C ALA A 121 9.46 17.83 -8.86
N LEU A 122 9.53 16.55 -9.20
CA LEU A 122 9.53 15.45 -8.23
C LEU A 122 10.71 15.59 -7.25
N ASP A 123 11.93 15.70 -7.77
CA ASP A 123 13.14 15.96 -6.96
C ASP A 123 13.02 17.19 -6.03
N TYR A 124 12.28 18.23 -6.44
CA TYR A 124 12.07 19.44 -5.64
C TYR A 124 11.14 19.19 -4.44
N ALA A 125 10.11 18.36 -4.62
CA ALA A 125 9.18 17.94 -3.57
C ALA A 125 9.80 16.87 -2.66
N HIS A 126 10.54 15.91 -3.22
CA HIS A 126 11.25 14.86 -2.48
C HIS A 126 12.26 15.43 -1.49
N ARG A 127 13.01 16.48 -1.87
CA ARG A 127 13.89 17.24 -0.95
C ARG A 127 13.16 17.98 0.18
N ARG A 128 11.82 18.04 0.14
CA ARG A 128 10.93 18.58 1.19
C ARG A 128 10.11 17.48 1.87
N GLN A 129 10.48 16.21 1.67
CA GLN A 129 9.78 15.03 2.20
C GLN A 129 8.32 14.91 1.74
N LEU A 130 7.96 15.53 0.61
CA LEU A 130 6.64 15.46 -0.01
C LEU A 130 6.66 14.55 -1.23
N LEU A 131 5.72 13.59 -1.27
CA LEU A 131 5.57 12.59 -2.33
C LEU A 131 4.39 12.97 -3.24
N HIS A 132 4.45 12.67 -4.53
CA HIS A 132 3.40 13.01 -5.49
C HIS A 132 2.29 11.94 -5.54
N ARG A 133 2.66 10.65 -5.53
CA ARG A 133 1.78 9.47 -5.36
C ARG A 133 0.80 9.18 -6.50
N ASP A 134 0.61 10.09 -7.44
CA ASP A 134 -0.25 9.91 -8.63
C ASP A 134 0.49 10.38 -9.91
N VAL A 135 1.75 9.99 -10.06
CA VAL A 135 2.59 10.35 -11.21
C VAL A 135 2.16 9.57 -12.46
N LYS A 136 1.49 10.25 -13.39
CA LYS A 136 1.01 9.70 -14.66
C LYS A 136 0.87 10.79 -15.73
N PRO A 137 0.90 10.47 -17.04
CA PRO A 137 0.88 11.48 -18.11
C PRO A 137 -0.33 12.43 -18.12
N ALA A 138 -1.48 12.02 -17.58
CA ALA A 138 -2.66 12.89 -17.44
C ALA A 138 -2.47 14.03 -16.42
N ASN A 139 -1.49 13.91 -15.51
CA ASN A 139 -1.12 14.93 -14.54
C ASN A 139 0.08 15.79 -15.02
N PHE A 140 0.57 15.59 -16.26
CA PHE A 140 1.63 16.38 -16.88
C PHE A 140 1.00 17.39 -17.84
N LEU A 141 0.73 18.60 -17.36
CA LEU A 141 0.09 19.66 -18.15
C LEU A 141 1.11 20.41 -19.01
N LEU A 142 0.71 20.77 -20.22
CA LEU A 142 1.56 21.30 -21.28
C LEU A 142 0.99 22.64 -21.77
N ALA A 143 1.69 23.74 -21.47
CA ALA A 143 1.29 25.08 -21.92
C ALA A 143 1.51 25.25 -23.44
N PRO A 144 0.60 25.92 -24.17
CA PRO A 144 0.56 25.87 -25.64
C PRO A 144 1.68 26.62 -26.35
N ASP A 145 2.26 27.67 -25.75
CA ASP A 145 3.22 28.55 -26.44
C ASP A 145 4.68 28.06 -26.31
N ASP A 146 5.12 27.79 -25.07
CA ASP A 146 6.50 27.39 -24.73
C ASP A 146 6.68 25.85 -24.60
N GLU A 147 5.62 25.05 -24.79
CA GLU A 147 5.54 23.64 -24.35
C GLU A 147 5.86 23.44 -22.84
N ARG A 148 5.70 24.49 -22.03
CA ARG A 148 6.12 24.46 -20.62
C ARG A 148 5.33 23.42 -19.82
N VAL A 149 6.08 22.48 -19.25
CA VAL A 149 5.55 21.31 -18.53
C VAL A 149 5.33 21.64 -17.05
N PHE A 150 4.11 21.39 -16.56
CA PHE A 150 3.72 21.51 -15.16
C PHE A 150 3.21 20.17 -14.62
N LEU A 151 3.72 19.76 -13.46
CA LEU A 151 3.20 18.64 -12.69
C LEU A 151 2.01 19.12 -11.83
N ALA A 152 0.83 18.54 -12.09
CA ALA A 152 -0.44 18.86 -11.44
C ALA A 152 -0.85 17.79 -10.43
N ASP A 153 -1.92 18.06 -9.67
CA ASP A 153 -2.54 17.12 -8.72
C ASP A 153 -1.54 16.44 -7.75
N PHE A 154 -0.85 17.28 -6.97
CA PHE A 154 0.22 16.91 -6.03
C PHE A 154 -0.27 16.12 -4.80
N GLY A 155 -0.79 14.91 -5.01
CA GLY A 155 -1.10 13.95 -3.96
C GLY A 155 -2.24 14.32 -2.99
N ILE A 156 -2.95 15.45 -3.21
CA ILE A 156 -3.89 16.16 -2.31
C ILE A 156 -5.22 15.39 -2.00
N ALA A 157 -5.17 14.07 -2.08
CA ALA A 157 -6.23 13.14 -1.71
C ALA A 157 -5.69 11.71 -1.45
N ARG A 158 -4.37 11.53 -1.28
CA ARG A 158 -3.66 10.22 -1.31
C ARG A 158 -2.44 10.12 -0.39
N ALA A 159 -2.12 11.10 0.47
CA ALA A 159 -0.92 11.00 1.31
C ALA A 159 -1.14 10.11 2.55
N LEU A 160 -0.49 8.93 2.52
CA LEU A 160 -0.39 7.93 3.59
C LEU A 160 -1.75 7.39 4.11
N ASP A 161 -2.31 6.44 3.35
CA ASP A 161 -2.71 5.11 3.85
C ASP A 161 -3.12 4.18 2.68
N GLU A 162 -2.41 4.22 1.54
CA GLU A 162 -2.61 3.30 0.40
C GLU A 162 -1.95 1.92 0.62
N ALA A 163 -2.29 1.32 1.76
CA ALA A 163 -2.25 -0.13 1.99
C ALA A 163 -3.66 -0.75 1.93
N VAL A 164 -4.70 0.03 2.29
CA VAL A 164 -6.01 -0.51 2.69
C VAL A 164 -7.12 -0.33 1.63
N ASN A 165 -6.93 0.51 0.62
CA ASN A 165 -8.05 1.11 -0.15
C ASN A 165 -8.12 0.82 -1.65
N LEU A 166 -7.43 -0.22 -2.15
CA LEU A 166 -7.36 -0.53 -3.60
C LEU A 166 -8.50 -1.42 -4.15
N THR A 167 -9.33 -2.02 -3.29
CA THR A 167 -10.36 -3.02 -3.69
C THR A 167 -11.80 -2.57 -3.48
N ALA A 168 -12.08 -1.60 -2.61
CA ALA A 168 -13.43 -1.33 -2.10
C ALA A 168 -14.37 -0.53 -3.03
N THR A 169 -13.87 0.12 -4.10
CA THR A 169 -14.74 0.86 -5.04
C THR A 169 -14.32 0.72 -6.50
N GLY A 170 -15.31 0.58 -7.39
CA GLY A 170 -15.14 0.55 -8.85
C GLY A 170 -14.72 1.88 -9.49
N MET A 171 -14.04 2.77 -8.76
CA MET A 171 -13.59 4.08 -9.23
C MET A 171 -12.05 4.25 -9.20
N VAL A 172 -11.30 3.29 -8.64
CA VAL A 172 -9.82 3.30 -8.61
C VAL A 172 -9.20 2.67 -9.88
N MET A 173 -9.92 2.71 -11.01
CA MET A 173 -9.58 1.95 -12.23
C MET A 173 -8.34 2.48 -13.00
N ALA A 174 -7.81 3.66 -12.66
CA ALA A 174 -6.84 4.38 -13.50
C ALA A 174 -5.40 4.46 -12.93
N SER A 175 -5.20 4.45 -11.61
CA SER A 175 -3.87 4.65 -11.01
C SER A 175 -3.06 3.34 -10.84
N VAL A 176 -3.71 2.18 -10.83
CA VAL A 176 -3.05 0.86 -10.77
C VAL A 176 -2.02 0.67 -11.88
N ALA A 177 -2.27 1.22 -13.08
CA ALA A 177 -1.40 1.09 -14.26
C ALA A 177 -0.06 1.86 -14.18
N TYR A 178 0.18 2.58 -13.09
CA TYR A 178 1.42 3.31 -12.83
C TYR A 178 2.00 3.01 -11.43
N ALA A 179 1.20 2.43 -10.53
CA ALA A 179 1.53 2.24 -9.12
C ALA A 179 2.76 1.34 -8.90
N ALA A 180 3.58 1.72 -7.91
CA ALA A 180 4.74 0.95 -7.49
C ALA A 180 4.35 -0.30 -6.68
N PRO A 181 5.15 -1.39 -6.70
CA PRO A 181 4.90 -2.63 -5.96
C PRO A 181 4.51 -2.39 -4.51
N GLU A 182 5.31 -1.59 -3.79
CA GLU A 182 5.12 -1.24 -2.38
C GLU A 182 3.77 -0.56 -2.13
N SER A 183 3.32 0.27 -3.07
CA SER A 183 2.03 0.98 -3.02
C SER A 183 0.83 0.10 -3.42
N LEU A 184 1.06 -1.14 -3.82
CA LEU A 184 0.02 -2.14 -4.12
C LEU A 184 -0.09 -3.22 -3.04
N VAL A 185 1.00 -3.49 -2.29
CA VAL A 185 1.01 -4.43 -1.15
C VAL A 185 0.90 -3.74 0.21
N GLY A 186 1.06 -2.42 0.28
CA GLY A 186 0.94 -1.64 1.52
C GLY A 186 2.23 -1.46 2.32
N GLU A 187 3.39 -1.71 1.69
CA GLU A 187 4.72 -1.50 2.28
C GLU A 187 5.05 0.00 2.47
N PRO A 188 6.06 0.35 3.29
CA PRO A 188 6.50 1.74 3.50
C PRO A 188 6.92 2.46 2.20
N VAL A 189 6.07 3.36 1.72
CA VAL A 189 6.27 4.11 0.45
C VAL A 189 7.16 5.34 0.64
N ASP A 190 8.31 5.39 -0.06
CA ASP A 190 9.17 6.57 -0.18
C ASP A 190 9.18 7.19 -1.60
N HIS A 191 10.15 8.08 -1.87
CA HIS A 191 10.25 8.81 -3.15
C HIS A 191 10.51 7.92 -4.37
N ARG A 192 10.97 6.69 -4.17
CA ARG A 192 11.28 5.74 -5.25
C ARG A 192 10.02 5.10 -5.85
N ALA A 193 8.86 5.27 -5.22
CA ALA A 193 7.56 4.96 -5.82
C ALA A 193 7.15 5.96 -6.90
N ASP A 194 7.43 7.26 -6.70
CA ASP A 194 7.23 8.29 -7.74
C ASP A 194 8.17 8.06 -8.93
N ILE A 195 9.40 7.57 -8.68
CA ILE A 195 10.38 7.20 -9.72
C ILE A 195 9.89 6.00 -10.54
N TYR A 196 9.35 4.95 -9.88
CA TYR A 196 8.73 3.82 -10.58
C TYR A 196 7.55 4.28 -11.45
N SER A 197 6.68 5.14 -10.89
CA SER A 197 5.52 5.70 -11.59
C SER A 197 5.92 6.60 -12.77
N LEU A 198 7.06 7.31 -12.67
CA LEU A 198 7.68 8.04 -13.79
C LEU A 198 8.23 7.08 -14.86
N GLY A 199 8.79 5.92 -14.49
CA GLY A 199 9.16 4.85 -15.40
C GLY A 199 7.96 4.30 -16.19
N CYS A 200 6.87 3.98 -15.49
CA CYS A 200 5.58 3.61 -16.10
C CYS A 200 5.07 4.70 -17.06
N SER A 201 5.24 5.97 -16.71
CA SER A 201 4.86 7.12 -17.52
C SER A 201 5.72 7.26 -18.78
N LEU A 202 7.04 7.06 -18.69
CA LEU A 202 7.96 7.05 -19.83
C LEU A 202 7.62 5.90 -20.79
N PHE A 203 7.39 4.69 -20.27
CA PHE A 203 6.92 3.54 -21.07
C PHE A 203 5.61 3.86 -21.82
N ARG A 204 4.64 4.49 -21.12
CA ARG A 204 3.36 4.93 -21.72
C ARG A 204 3.58 5.92 -22.87
N LEU A 205 4.40 6.94 -22.66
CA LEU A 205 4.68 7.99 -23.65
C LEU A 205 5.47 7.49 -24.86
N LEU A 206 6.33 6.49 -24.69
CA LEU A 206 7.13 5.89 -25.79
C LEU A 206 6.37 4.82 -26.59
N THR A 207 5.50 4.03 -25.96
CA THR A 207 4.86 2.85 -26.61
C THR A 207 3.40 3.05 -26.99
N GLY A 208 2.75 4.10 -26.48
CA GLY A 208 1.30 4.28 -26.62
C GLY A 208 0.46 3.27 -25.81
N LYS A 209 1.05 2.54 -24.84
CA LYS A 209 0.38 1.55 -23.99
C LYS A 209 0.90 1.65 -22.56
N THR A 210 0.07 1.38 -21.55
CA THR A 210 0.58 1.25 -20.17
C THR A 210 1.44 0.00 -20.04
N PRO A 211 2.33 -0.08 -19.04
CA PRO A 211 2.91 -1.36 -18.62
C PRO A 211 1.80 -2.39 -18.35
N PHE A 212 2.16 -3.67 -18.50
CA PHE A 212 1.31 -4.83 -18.17
C PHE A 212 -0.12 -4.83 -18.76
N SER A 213 -0.40 -4.05 -19.81
CA SER A 213 -1.76 -3.88 -20.38
C SER A 213 -2.42 -5.15 -20.96
N LYS A 214 -1.72 -6.29 -20.94
CA LYS A 214 -2.20 -7.62 -21.37
C LYS A 214 -2.61 -8.52 -20.19
N ALA A 215 -2.32 -8.14 -18.94
CA ALA A 215 -2.34 -9.01 -17.76
C ALA A 215 -3.75 -9.31 -17.20
N GLY A 216 -4.77 -9.54 -18.04
CA GLY A 216 -6.07 -10.06 -17.59
C GLY A 216 -6.95 -9.09 -16.78
N GLY A 217 -6.76 -7.77 -16.93
CA GLY A 217 -7.54 -6.76 -16.20
C GLY A 217 -6.84 -6.23 -14.95
N MET A 218 -7.57 -5.52 -14.07
CA MET A 218 -6.97 -4.74 -12.99
C MET A 218 -6.21 -5.58 -11.95
N GLY A 219 -6.79 -6.69 -11.48
CA GLY A 219 -6.15 -7.55 -10.48
C GLY A 219 -4.86 -8.19 -10.98
N GLY A 220 -4.87 -8.69 -12.23
CA GLY A 220 -3.66 -9.24 -12.86
C GLY A 220 -2.65 -8.17 -13.28
N MET A 221 -3.09 -6.95 -13.60
CA MET A 221 -2.20 -5.78 -13.78
C MET A 221 -1.50 -5.41 -12.47
N ALA A 222 -2.22 -5.37 -11.33
CA ALA A 222 -1.60 -5.15 -10.02
C ALA A 222 -0.62 -6.29 -9.67
N ALA A 223 -1.01 -7.55 -9.85
CA ALA A 223 -0.14 -8.70 -9.65
C ALA A 223 1.11 -8.66 -10.56
N ALA A 224 1.01 -8.11 -11.78
CA ALA A 224 2.13 -7.93 -12.68
C ALA A 224 3.04 -6.75 -12.29
N HIS A 225 2.48 -5.64 -11.80
CA HIS A 225 3.25 -4.55 -11.18
C HIS A 225 4.04 -5.05 -9.98
N ILE A 226 3.48 -5.95 -9.16
CA ILE A 226 4.18 -6.61 -8.04
C ILE A 226 5.26 -7.59 -8.56
N SER A 227 4.90 -8.59 -9.38
CA SER A 227 5.73 -9.79 -9.61
C SER A 227 6.37 -9.93 -10.99
N THR A 228 5.76 -9.38 -12.06
CA THR A 228 6.19 -9.65 -13.45
C THR A 228 7.31 -8.70 -13.87
N PRO A 229 8.42 -9.17 -14.48
CA PRO A 229 9.50 -8.31 -14.96
C PRO A 229 9.00 -7.18 -15.88
N PRO A 230 9.58 -5.96 -15.83
CA PRO A 230 9.16 -4.85 -16.66
C PRO A 230 9.15 -5.19 -18.16
N PRO A 231 8.09 -4.82 -18.92
CA PRO A 231 8.02 -5.08 -20.34
C PRO A 231 9.04 -4.24 -21.11
N ARG A 232 9.68 -4.82 -22.12
CA ARG A 232 10.58 -4.09 -23.03
C ARG A 232 9.80 -3.09 -23.88
N VAL A 233 10.38 -1.91 -24.07
CA VAL A 233 9.86 -0.85 -24.94
C VAL A 233 10.01 -1.26 -26.40
N THR A 234 11.15 -1.85 -26.75
CA THR A 234 11.48 -2.25 -28.14
C THR A 234 10.56 -3.34 -28.71
N GLU A 235 9.93 -4.17 -27.87
CA GLU A 235 8.90 -5.13 -28.28
C GLU A 235 7.62 -4.47 -28.82
N LEU A 236 7.35 -3.22 -28.42
CA LEU A 236 6.20 -2.44 -28.87
C LEU A 236 6.57 -1.34 -29.88
N ALA A 237 7.79 -0.80 -29.78
CA ALA A 237 8.33 0.22 -30.65
C ALA A 237 9.78 -0.14 -31.11
N PRO A 238 9.95 -1.05 -32.09
CA PRO A 238 11.27 -1.57 -32.51
C PRO A 238 12.21 -0.54 -33.16
N ALA A 239 11.77 0.71 -33.34
CA ALA A 239 12.56 1.81 -33.88
C ALA A 239 13.25 2.66 -32.78
N LEU A 240 13.09 2.29 -31.50
CA LEU A 240 13.73 2.96 -30.38
C LEU A 240 15.08 2.30 -30.02
N PRO A 241 16.01 3.05 -29.38
CA PRO A 241 17.30 2.51 -28.91
C PRO A 241 17.13 1.29 -28.01
N ALA A 242 17.96 0.26 -28.18
CA ALA A 242 17.93 -0.92 -27.30
C ALA A 242 18.17 -0.57 -25.82
N ALA A 243 19.04 0.39 -25.55
CA ALA A 243 19.39 0.85 -24.20
C ALA A 243 18.20 1.43 -23.40
N ILE A 244 17.09 1.82 -24.05
CA ILE A 244 15.91 2.32 -23.30
C ILE A 244 15.17 1.19 -22.56
N ASP A 245 15.36 -0.07 -22.96
CA ASP A 245 14.78 -1.21 -22.25
C ASP A 245 15.41 -1.37 -20.86
N ASP A 246 16.74 -1.20 -20.76
CA ASP A 246 17.46 -1.28 -19.49
C ASP A 246 17.08 -0.12 -18.56
N VAL A 247 16.91 1.10 -19.11
CA VAL A 247 16.43 2.26 -18.34
C VAL A 247 15.03 2.02 -17.75
N ILE A 248 14.12 1.41 -18.52
CA ILE A 248 12.79 1.03 -18.01
C ILE A 248 12.90 -0.12 -17.00
N ALA A 249 13.78 -1.11 -17.22
CA ALA A 249 13.99 -2.21 -16.30
C ALA A 249 14.51 -1.73 -14.92
N THR A 250 15.47 -0.80 -14.89
CA THR A 250 15.95 -0.15 -13.66
C THR A 250 14.88 0.74 -13.04
N ALA A 251 14.21 1.60 -13.81
CA ALA A 251 13.16 2.49 -13.29
C ALA A 251 12.00 1.70 -12.65
N MET A 252 11.64 0.56 -13.23
CA MET A 252 10.53 -0.31 -12.78
C MET A 252 11.01 -1.57 -12.03
N ALA A 253 12.23 -1.57 -11.47
CA ALA A 253 12.73 -2.67 -10.66
C ALA A 253 11.84 -2.91 -9.42
N LYS A 254 11.74 -4.15 -8.95
CA LYS A 254 10.78 -4.52 -7.91
C LYS A 254 11.18 -3.98 -6.54
N ASP A 255 12.37 -4.35 -6.04
CA ASP A 255 12.94 -3.72 -4.85
C ASP A 255 13.24 -2.23 -5.14
N PRO A 256 12.74 -1.28 -4.33
CA PRO A 256 13.11 0.14 -4.46
C PRO A 256 14.62 0.41 -4.41
N LYS A 257 15.44 -0.49 -3.86
CA LYS A 257 16.92 -0.37 -3.84
C LYS A 257 17.56 -0.47 -5.22
N ASP A 258 16.96 -1.25 -6.12
CA ASP A 258 17.49 -1.52 -7.47
C ASP A 258 17.09 -0.44 -8.50
N ARG A 259 16.29 0.55 -8.07
CA ARG A 259 15.84 1.68 -8.91
C ARG A 259 16.84 2.83 -8.92
N TYR A 260 16.64 3.79 -9.81
CA TYR A 260 17.24 5.12 -9.70
C TYR A 260 16.88 5.76 -8.36
N GLN A 261 17.82 6.49 -7.74
CA GLN A 261 17.65 7.08 -6.41
C GLN A 261 17.14 8.53 -6.45
N SER A 262 17.12 9.16 -7.64
CA SER A 262 16.42 10.41 -7.93
C SER A 262 15.68 10.34 -9.27
N ALA A 263 14.67 11.19 -9.47
CA ALA A 263 13.95 11.23 -10.75
C ALA A 263 14.84 11.82 -11.87
N ARG A 264 15.84 12.64 -11.51
CA ARG A 264 16.83 13.17 -12.47
C ARG A 264 17.81 12.12 -12.98
N GLU A 265 18.17 11.12 -12.18
CA GLU A 265 18.97 9.98 -12.67
C GLU A 265 18.21 9.21 -13.76
N LEU A 266 16.94 8.90 -13.54
CA LEU A 266 16.06 8.28 -14.53
C LEU A 266 16.01 9.11 -15.81
N ALA A 267 15.75 10.41 -15.71
CA ALA A 267 15.65 11.30 -16.87
C ALA A 267 16.99 11.45 -17.62
N ALA A 268 18.12 11.45 -16.91
CA ALA A 268 19.45 11.52 -17.51
C ALA A 268 19.82 10.22 -18.24
N ALA A 269 19.53 9.06 -17.64
CA ALA A 269 19.73 7.76 -18.29
C ALA A 269 18.84 7.58 -19.53
N ALA A 270 17.58 8.01 -19.43
CA ALA A 270 16.64 8.00 -20.56
C ALA A 270 17.11 8.88 -21.73
N ALA A 271 17.74 10.03 -21.46
CA ALA A 271 18.34 10.87 -22.50
C ALA A 271 19.59 10.21 -23.11
N ALA A 272 20.51 9.70 -22.28
CA ALA A 272 21.74 9.06 -22.72
C ALA A 272 21.49 7.87 -23.67
N ALA A 273 20.47 7.05 -23.41
CA ALA A 273 20.08 5.93 -24.26
C ALA A 273 19.75 6.34 -25.71
N PHE A 274 19.30 7.58 -25.95
CA PHE A 274 19.06 8.11 -27.30
C PHE A 274 20.31 8.78 -27.90
N ASP A 275 21.18 9.38 -27.09
CA ASP A 275 22.45 9.95 -27.55
C ASP A 275 23.46 8.86 -27.98
N GLU A 276 23.51 7.72 -27.29
CA GLU A 276 24.42 6.60 -27.63
C GLU A 276 24.12 5.99 -29.00
N THR A 277 22.86 5.98 -29.44
CA THR A 277 22.49 5.61 -30.82
C THR A 277 23.14 6.55 -31.84
N THR A 278 23.29 7.83 -31.49
CA THR A 278 23.99 8.82 -32.35
C THR A 278 25.51 8.60 -32.35
N ALA A 279 26.07 7.97 -31.31
CA ALA A 279 27.48 7.58 -31.26
C ALA A 279 27.77 6.36 -32.14
N GLU A 280 26.98 5.28 -32.06
CA GLU A 280 27.17 4.09 -32.90
C GLU A 280 26.94 4.38 -34.39
N VAL A 281 25.91 5.15 -34.75
CA VAL A 281 25.66 5.56 -36.15
C VAL A 281 26.81 6.42 -36.70
N ARG A 282 27.52 7.16 -35.82
CA ARG A 282 28.72 7.93 -36.18
C ARG A 282 30.00 7.07 -36.27
N ALA A 283 29.97 5.82 -35.80
CA ALA A 283 31.09 4.89 -35.81
C ALA A 283 31.14 3.97 -37.06
N ALA A 284 30.25 4.18 -38.04
CA ALA A 284 30.27 3.44 -39.31
C ALA A 284 31.63 3.61 -40.04
N PRO A 285 32.37 2.52 -40.34
CA PRO A 285 33.72 2.62 -40.88
C PRO A 285 33.73 3.06 -42.35
N THR A 286 34.45 4.14 -42.64
CA THR A 286 34.71 4.58 -44.02
C THR A 286 35.40 3.46 -44.81
N PRO A 287 34.90 3.06 -46.00
CA PRO A 287 35.54 2.02 -46.79
C PRO A 287 36.93 2.47 -47.26
N PRO A 288 37.98 1.63 -47.10
CA PRO A 288 39.35 2.04 -47.41
C PRO A 288 39.58 2.19 -48.91
N ILE A 289 40.18 3.31 -49.31
CA ILE A 289 40.56 3.59 -50.70
C ILE A 289 41.77 2.72 -51.07
N PRO A 290 41.70 1.87 -52.11
CA PRO A 290 42.81 1.02 -52.50
C PRO A 290 43.86 1.79 -53.31
N GLN A 291 44.96 2.18 -52.66
CA GLN A 291 46.23 2.46 -53.36
C GLN A 291 46.99 1.13 -53.55
N GLY A 292 47.60 0.93 -54.72
CA GLY A 292 48.14 -0.38 -55.11
C GLY A 292 49.54 -0.38 -55.72
N GLY A 293 50.14 -1.56 -55.80
CA GLY A 293 51.46 -1.84 -56.36
C GLY A 293 52.47 -2.34 -55.31
N VAL A 294 53.42 -3.24 -55.62
CA VAL A 294 53.73 -3.92 -56.89
C VAL A 294 54.35 -5.31 -56.64
N GLY A 295 53.88 -6.34 -57.35
CA GLY A 295 54.62 -7.60 -57.60
C GLY A 295 54.49 -8.72 -56.54
N GLY A 296 54.47 -10.01 -56.92
CA GLY A 296 54.33 -10.55 -58.27
C GLY A 296 54.39 -12.08 -58.40
N ARG A 297 53.50 -12.64 -59.24
CA ARG A 297 53.52 -13.97 -59.92
C ARG A 297 53.79 -15.25 -59.11
N SER A 298 52.78 -16.13 -59.07
CA SER A 298 52.85 -17.49 -59.67
C SER A 298 51.43 -18.06 -59.91
N GLY A 299 51.31 -19.03 -60.83
CA GLY A 299 50.01 -19.47 -61.40
C GLY A 299 49.46 -20.83 -60.90
N PRO A 300 48.29 -21.28 -61.42
CA PRO A 300 47.40 -22.22 -60.70
C PRO A 300 47.11 -23.56 -61.43
N THR A 301 46.55 -24.53 -60.69
CA THR A 301 45.81 -25.67 -61.28
C THR A 301 44.72 -26.20 -60.34
N TYR A 302 43.53 -26.49 -60.88
CA TYR A 302 42.49 -27.37 -60.28
C TYR A 302 42.70 -28.82 -60.73
N PRO A 303 42.09 -29.80 -60.03
CA PRO A 303 41.37 -30.85 -60.74
C PRO A 303 39.93 -31.06 -60.23
N GLY A 304 39.11 -31.71 -61.08
CA GLY A 304 37.69 -31.98 -60.86
C GLY A 304 37.34 -33.41 -60.41
N PRO A 305 36.07 -33.84 -60.56
CA PRO A 305 35.49 -34.98 -59.83
C PRO A 305 35.40 -36.30 -60.63
N PRO A 306 35.08 -37.41 -59.95
CA PRO A 306 34.55 -38.64 -60.57
C PRO A 306 33.02 -38.77 -60.44
N THR A 307 32.45 -39.77 -61.14
CA THR A 307 31.02 -39.98 -61.39
C THR A 307 30.53 -41.36 -60.96
N GLY A 308 29.23 -41.54 -60.66
CA GLY A 308 28.56 -42.82 -60.95
C GLY A 308 27.40 -43.23 -60.03
N PRO A 309 26.50 -44.15 -60.48
CA PRO A 309 25.11 -44.17 -59.99
C PRO A 309 24.54 -45.54 -59.55
N THR A 310 23.45 -45.53 -58.77
CA THR A 310 22.35 -46.54 -58.82
C THR A 310 21.10 -46.06 -58.06
N ALA A 311 19.95 -46.68 -58.34
CA ALA A 311 18.69 -46.60 -57.59
C ALA A 311 18.00 -47.99 -57.63
N PRO A 312 17.06 -48.31 -56.71
CA PRO A 312 15.67 -48.48 -57.19
C PRO A 312 14.50 -48.23 -56.18
N THR A 313 13.36 -47.77 -56.73
CA THR A 313 11.94 -48.10 -56.40
C THR A 313 11.32 -47.97 -54.98
N GLY A 314 10.63 -46.84 -54.75
CA GLY A 314 9.19 -46.74 -54.37
C GLY A 314 8.72 -46.99 -52.91
N PRO A 315 7.42 -46.75 -52.59
CA PRO A 315 6.39 -46.01 -53.33
C PRO A 315 5.49 -45.02 -52.51
N THR A 316 4.70 -44.21 -53.22
CA THR A 316 3.43 -43.54 -52.82
C THR A 316 3.39 -42.50 -51.67
N ALA A 317 3.11 -41.25 -52.06
CA ALA A 317 2.32 -40.28 -51.29
C ALA A 317 1.40 -39.51 -52.29
N PRO A 318 0.17 -39.10 -51.92
CA PRO A 318 -0.77 -38.47 -52.85
C PRO A 318 -0.56 -36.95 -53.02
N SER A 319 -0.98 -36.44 -54.17
CA SER A 319 -1.06 -35.01 -54.52
C SER A 319 -2.32 -34.35 -53.89
N SER A 320 -2.52 -33.03 -53.91
CA SER A 320 -2.78 -32.24 -55.13
C SER A 320 -2.77 -30.72 -54.89
N GLN A 321 -3.08 -29.95 -55.95
CA GLN A 321 -2.72 -28.53 -56.11
C GLN A 321 -3.81 -27.53 -55.70
N SER A 322 -3.39 -26.27 -55.55
CA SER A 322 -4.19 -25.09 -55.22
C SER A 322 -5.16 -24.62 -56.32
N HIS A 323 -6.33 -24.11 -55.93
CA HIS A 323 -7.12 -23.15 -56.73
C HIS A 323 -7.83 -22.11 -55.83
N PHE A 324 -8.00 -20.89 -56.35
CA PHE A 324 -8.72 -19.77 -55.71
C PHE A 324 -10.19 -19.71 -56.17
N THR A 325 -11.12 -19.44 -55.24
CA THR A 325 -12.43 -18.80 -55.53
C THR A 325 -13.03 -18.15 -54.26
N ALA A 326 -13.95 -17.19 -54.45
CA ALA A 326 -14.55 -16.37 -53.39
C ALA A 326 -15.98 -16.80 -52.98
N PRO A 327 -16.49 -16.42 -51.78
CA PRO A 327 -17.81 -16.83 -51.29
C PRO A 327 -18.99 -15.90 -51.69
N PRO A 328 -20.22 -16.44 -51.90
CA PRO A 328 -21.47 -15.71 -52.19
C PRO A 328 -22.39 -15.47 -50.94
N PRO A 329 -23.59 -14.83 -51.06
CA PRO A 329 -24.29 -14.17 -49.92
C PRO A 329 -25.58 -14.82 -49.33
N TRP A 330 -25.94 -14.33 -48.12
CA TRP A 330 -27.25 -14.12 -47.40
C TRP A 330 -28.58 -14.79 -47.88
N PRO A 331 -29.47 -15.26 -46.97
CA PRO A 331 -30.31 -14.44 -46.03
C PRO A 331 -30.50 -15.06 -44.60
N GLY A 332 -31.32 -14.57 -43.64
CA GLY A 332 -32.10 -13.32 -43.45
C GLY A 332 -33.39 -13.47 -42.58
N TYR A 333 -33.87 -12.38 -41.92
CA TYR A 333 -35.13 -12.23 -41.11
C TYR A 333 -35.23 -12.97 -39.75
N SER A 334 -35.98 -12.52 -38.71
CA SER A 334 -36.95 -11.40 -38.52
C SER A 334 -37.14 -10.93 -37.05
N GLY A 335 -37.53 -9.66 -36.85
CA GLY A 335 -38.23 -9.13 -35.65
C GLY A 335 -37.35 -8.73 -34.44
N SER A 336 -37.73 -7.78 -33.56
CA SER A 336 -38.85 -6.80 -33.53
C SER A 336 -38.48 -5.62 -32.61
N ALA A 337 -39.05 -4.43 -32.82
CA ALA A 337 -38.79 -3.24 -31.98
C ALA A 337 -40.10 -2.48 -31.60
N PRO A 338 -40.16 -1.83 -30.43
CA PRO A 338 -41.09 -0.73 -30.15
C PRO A 338 -40.44 0.64 -30.36
N THR A 339 -41.24 1.67 -30.61
CA THR A 339 -40.77 3.07 -30.82
C THR A 339 -41.67 4.07 -30.08
N GLN A 340 -41.19 5.32 -30.00
CA GLN A 340 -41.90 6.55 -29.63
C GLN A 340 -42.31 6.75 -28.15
N ALA A 341 -41.75 7.81 -27.57
CA ALA A 341 -42.55 8.89 -27.00
C ALA A 341 -41.82 10.22 -27.20
N SER A 342 -42.31 11.06 -28.10
CA SER A 342 -41.81 12.43 -28.30
C SER A 342 -42.59 13.39 -27.40
N ASN A 343 -41.96 14.43 -26.87
CA ASN A 343 -42.70 15.62 -26.43
C ASN A 343 -41.89 16.90 -26.58
N TYR A 344 -42.47 17.86 -27.30
CA TYR A 344 -42.04 19.26 -27.30
C TYR A 344 -42.56 19.95 -26.04
N TYR A 345 -41.81 20.94 -25.53
CA TYR A 345 -42.41 22.22 -25.14
C TYR A 345 -41.44 23.35 -25.44
N ALA A 346 -41.95 24.42 -26.05
CA ALA A 346 -41.21 25.63 -26.36
C ALA A 346 -41.53 26.74 -25.35
N ALA A 347 -40.62 27.69 -25.18
CA ALA A 347 -40.86 28.88 -24.37
C ALA A 347 -41.78 29.90 -25.08
N PRO A 348 -42.64 30.62 -24.35
CA PRO A 348 -43.14 31.93 -24.73
C PRO A 348 -42.51 33.05 -23.85
N ALA A 349 -42.62 34.30 -24.30
CA ALA A 349 -41.94 35.44 -23.67
C ALA A 349 -42.90 36.42 -22.94
N ASN A 350 -42.42 36.92 -21.80
CA ASN A 350 -42.58 38.28 -21.25
C ASN A 350 -43.89 39.09 -21.49
N THR A 351 -44.72 39.18 -20.45
CA THR A 351 -45.50 40.37 -20.02
C THR A 351 -45.83 40.20 -18.51
N GLY A 352 -46.05 41.23 -17.68
CA GLY A 352 -45.87 42.68 -17.85
C GLY A 352 -46.50 43.49 -16.69
N GLY A 353 -45.74 44.43 -16.09
CA GLY A 353 -46.18 45.29 -14.97
C GLY A 353 -45.73 44.82 -13.57
N GLY A 354 -45.60 45.68 -12.56
CA GLY A 354 -45.73 47.15 -12.53
C GLY A 354 -45.68 47.72 -11.09
N GLY A 355 -45.10 48.91 -10.89
CA GLY A 355 -44.87 49.52 -9.55
C GLY A 355 -43.43 49.28 -9.05
N GLN A 356 -42.47 50.20 -9.05
CA GLN A 356 -42.41 51.68 -9.01
C GLN A 356 -42.45 52.32 -7.60
N PHE A 357 -41.27 52.46 -6.99
CA PHE A 357 -40.91 53.60 -6.14
C PHE A 357 -39.43 53.98 -6.37
N GLY A 358 -39.16 55.26 -6.54
CA GLY A 358 -37.83 55.86 -6.32
C GLY A 358 -37.85 56.70 -5.03
N GLY A 359 -36.80 57.39 -4.62
CA GLY A 359 -35.48 57.53 -5.25
C GLY A 359 -34.70 58.71 -4.64
N GLY A 360 -33.39 58.77 -4.89
CA GLY A 360 -32.48 59.78 -4.30
C GLY A 360 -31.91 59.37 -2.93
N GLY A 361 -30.76 59.88 -2.49
CA GLY A 361 -29.83 60.78 -3.18
C GLY A 361 -29.27 61.85 -2.23
N GLY A 362 -28.00 61.74 -1.83
CA GLY A 362 -27.35 62.73 -0.96
C GLY A 362 -25.83 62.54 -0.86
N HIS A 363 -25.07 63.56 -1.29
CA HIS A 363 -23.65 63.76 -0.98
C HIS A 363 -23.52 64.65 0.26
N PHE A 364 -22.46 64.47 1.06
CA PHE A 364 -21.72 65.57 1.72
C PHE A 364 -20.30 65.10 2.09
N GLY A 365 -19.35 66.03 2.25
CA GLY A 365 -17.92 65.76 2.51
C GLY A 365 -17.42 66.18 3.90
N GLY A 366 -16.11 65.98 4.16
CA GLY A 366 -15.40 66.38 5.41
C GLY A 366 -15.06 67.89 5.48
N PRO A 367 -14.04 68.35 6.26
CA PRO A 367 -12.79 67.66 6.67
C PRO A 367 -12.42 67.85 8.21
N PRO A 368 -11.19 67.56 8.71
CA PRO A 368 -10.87 67.49 10.16
C PRO A 368 -10.19 68.77 10.74
N PRO A 369 -9.97 68.84 12.07
CA PRO A 369 -8.69 68.47 12.76
C PRO A 369 -8.95 67.65 14.06
N ASN A 370 -8.02 67.17 14.93
CA ASN A 370 -6.53 67.06 15.07
C ASN A 370 -6.28 65.72 15.86
N ALA A 371 -5.12 65.08 16.05
CA ALA A 371 -3.67 65.38 15.95
C ALA A 371 -3.00 66.05 17.20
N ASP A 372 -2.64 65.25 18.22
CA ASP A 372 -1.45 65.40 19.11
C ASP A 372 -1.12 64.08 19.86
N GLY A 373 0.11 63.89 20.36
CA GLY A 373 0.45 62.76 21.28
C GLY A 373 1.49 61.71 20.83
N LEU A 374 2.71 62.12 20.45
CA LEU A 374 3.85 61.19 20.31
C LEU A 374 4.41 60.80 21.69
N GLN A 375 4.52 59.50 22.01
CA GLN A 375 5.35 59.04 23.13
C GLN A 375 6.07 57.71 22.85
N SER A 376 7.38 57.72 23.04
CA SER A 376 8.30 56.64 22.70
C SER A 376 8.39 55.59 23.82
N TYR A 377 8.17 54.31 23.49
CA TYR A 377 8.46 53.20 24.40
C TYR A 377 9.94 52.77 24.25
N GLN A 378 10.80 53.29 25.13
CA GLN A 378 12.16 52.76 25.35
C GLN A 378 12.23 52.05 26.72
N PRO A 379 13.11 51.05 26.87
CA PRO A 379 13.09 50.15 28.02
C PRO A 379 13.58 50.83 29.31
N SER A 380 13.07 50.34 30.45
CA SER A 380 13.44 50.79 31.81
C SER A 380 14.13 49.66 32.60
N PRO A 381 14.91 49.98 33.66
CA PRO A 381 16.10 49.21 34.02
C PRO A 381 15.92 48.18 35.16
N PRO A 382 16.86 47.22 35.32
CA PRO A 382 16.89 46.27 36.43
C PRO A 382 17.57 46.84 37.70
N PRO A 383 17.08 46.51 38.92
CA PRO A 383 17.74 46.84 40.17
C PRO A 383 18.64 45.71 40.72
N SER A 384 19.91 46.05 40.96
CA SER A 384 20.83 45.55 42.02
C SER A 384 20.97 44.05 42.31
N SER A 385 22.18 43.52 42.09
CA SER A 385 22.73 42.35 42.81
C SER A 385 23.55 42.78 44.05
N PRO A 386 23.74 41.91 45.06
CA PRO A 386 24.74 42.12 46.12
C PRO A 386 26.12 41.50 45.79
N ALA A 387 27.17 42.29 46.03
CA ALA A 387 28.53 41.92 46.47
C ALA A 387 29.24 40.66 45.91
N VAL A 388 30.12 40.91 44.94
CA VAL A 388 31.26 40.09 44.51
C VAL A 388 32.20 39.65 45.66
N GLY A 389 32.70 38.41 45.60
CA GLY A 389 33.99 38.01 46.17
C GLY A 389 35.00 37.66 45.05
N GLN A 390 36.25 38.14 45.11
CA GLN A 390 37.20 38.07 43.99
C GLN A 390 38.21 36.91 44.09
N GLY A 391 38.49 36.24 42.95
CA GLY A 391 39.60 35.29 42.77
C GLY A 391 40.07 35.20 41.32
N ARG A 392 41.28 35.67 40.99
CA ARG A 392 41.82 35.79 39.61
C ARG A 392 42.38 34.46 39.07
N GLY A 393 42.10 34.08 37.81
CA GLY A 393 42.63 32.81 37.24
C GLY A 393 42.52 32.55 35.72
N LYS A 394 42.97 33.47 34.86
CA LYS A 394 43.18 33.38 33.38
C LYS A 394 42.96 32.03 32.60
N ARG A 395 42.34 32.19 31.40
CA ARG A 395 42.44 31.40 30.12
C ARG A 395 41.56 30.14 29.86
N ARG A 396 40.57 30.35 28.96
CA ARG A 396 40.18 29.57 27.75
C ARG A 396 40.08 28.03 27.81
N TRP A 397 38.83 27.54 27.69
CA TRP A 397 38.37 26.50 26.75
C TRP A 397 39.28 25.30 26.43
N LEU A 398 38.94 24.11 26.95
CA LEU A 398 38.20 23.07 26.19
C LEU A 398 37.86 21.86 27.10
N VAL A 399 36.67 21.29 26.95
CA VAL A 399 36.31 20.01 27.58
C VAL A 399 36.44 18.90 26.55
N SER A 400 37.44 18.05 26.72
CA SER A 400 37.71 16.91 25.83
C SER A 400 38.07 15.69 26.69
N GLY A 401 37.06 15.05 27.27
CA GLY A 401 37.24 13.93 28.22
C GLY A 401 36.09 12.92 28.26
N ALA A 402 34.84 13.34 28.06
CA ALA A 402 33.68 12.44 28.14
C ALA A 402 33.54 11.47 26.94
N ALA A 403 33.93 11.90 25.73
CA ALA A 403 33.69 11.13 24.50
C ALA A 403 34.61 9.89 24.35
N VAL A 404 35.84 9.96 24.85
CA VAL A 404 36.85 8.90 24.61
C VAL A 404 36.54 7.62 25.39
N VAL A 405 35.98 7.73 26.60
CA VAL A 405 35.62 6.56 27.42
C VAL A 405 34.44 5.79 26.80
N VAL A 406 33.43 6.49 26.28
CA VAL A 406 32.28 5.85 25.61
C VAL A 406 32.73 5.14 24.33
N VAL A 407 33.58 5.77 23.51
CA VAL A 407 34.13 5.12 22.31
C VAL A 407 35.04 3.94 22.66
N ALA A 408 35.85 4.03 23.72
CA ALA A 408 36.67 2.90 24.18
C ALA A 408 35.81 1.70 24.62
N ILE A 409 34.72 1.93 25.35
CA ILE A 409 33.78 0.88 25.76
C ILE A 409 33.06 0.28 24.54
N LEU A 410 32.62 1.11 23.57
CA LEU A 410 31.96 0.63 22.36
C LEU A 410 32.92 -0.12 21.40
N VAL A 411 34.20 0.25 21.35
CA VAL A 411 35.20 -0.49 20.56
C VAL A 411 35.59 -1.79 21.24
N VAL A 412 35.73 -1.84 22.57
CA VAL A 412 35.94 -3.10 23.29
C VAL A 412 34.73 -4.02 23.18
N ALA A 413 33.50 -3.50 23.26
CA ALA A 413 32.29 -4.27 23.01
C ALA A 413 32.22 -4.77 21.55
N GLY A 414 32.48 -3.92 20.56
CA GLY A 414 32.48 -4.30 19.15
C GLY A 414 33.54 -5.36 18.79
N VAL A 415 34.72 -5.29 19.40
CA VAL A 415 35.80 -6.27 19.19
C VAL A 415 35.57 -7.58 19.97
N LEU A 416 34.81 -7.55 21.08
CA LEU A 416 34.36 -8.77 21.76
C LEU A 416 33.18 -9.46 21.04
N VAL A 417 32.29 -8.69 20.38
CA VAL A 417 31.15 -9.24 19.62
C VAL A 417 31.57 -9.80 18.24
N TRP A 418 32.66 -9.30 17.65
CA TRP A 418 33.23 -9.78 16.38
C TRP A 418 34.68 -10.29 16.56
N GLY A 419 34.88 -11.15 17.57
CA GLY A 419 36.20 -11.55 18.10
C GLY A 419 36.58 -13.03 18.05
N GLY A 420 35.65 -13.93 17.66
CA GLY A 420 35.91 -15.35 17.42
C GLY A 420 35.75 -16.28 18.62
N GLY A 421 35.13 -17.45 18.36
CA GLY A 421 34.94 -18.55 19.31
C GLY A 421 33.80 -19.46 18.86
N ASP A 422 34.08 -20.76 18.69
CA ASP A 422 33.04 -21.79 18.63
C ASP A 422 32.48 -21.99 20.05
N GLU A 423 31.58 -21.10 20.48
CA GLU A 423 30.72 -21.41 21.62
C GLU A 423 29.72 -22.48 21.18
N THR A 424 30.07 -23.74 21.44
CA THR A 424 29.14 -24.86 21.31
C THR A 424 27.88 -24.55 22.12
N ALA A 425 26.76 -24.37 21.44
CA ALA A 425 25.46 -24.24 22.10
C ALA A 425 25.27 -25.41 23.08
N PRO A 426 24.62 -25.18 24.25
CA PRO A 426 24.31 -26.27 25.16
C PRO A 426 23.51 -27.33 24.39
N GLY A 427 24.04 -28.55 24.36
CA GLY A 427 23.42 -29.64 23.61
C GLY A 427 22.00 -29.88 24.10
N PHE A 428 21.09 -30.20 23.18
CA PHE A 428 19.69 -30.46 23.51
C PHE A 428 19.57 -31.54 24.59
N GLU A 429 19.02 -31.15 25.74
CA GLU A 429 18.79 -32.05 26.88
C GLU A 429 17.54 -32.90 26.62
N PRO A 430 17.63 -34.25 26.70
CA PRO A 430 16.49 -35.14 26.47
C PRO A 430 15.28 -34.81 27.35
N VAL A 431 14.10 -34.70 26.74
CA VAL A 431 12.88 -34.28 27.44
C VAL A 431 11.77 -35.32 27.33
N SER A 432 11.26 -35.76 28.49
CA SER A 432 10.03 -36.53 28.61
C SER A 432 8.84 -35.60 28.85
N LEU A 433 7.76 -35.82 28.10
CA LEU A 433 6.62 -34.93 27.95
C LEU A 433 5.32 -35.71 28.18
N ASN A 434 4.53 -35.33 29.19
CA ASN A 434 3.23 -35.93 29.48
C ASN A 434 2.10 -35.10 28.86
N HIS A 435 1.39 -35.67 27.90
CA HIS A 435 0.35 -35.01 27.09
C HIS A 435 -0.96 -35.80 27.09
N MET A 436 -2.01 -35.27 26.44
CA MET A 436 -3.38 -35.83 26.47
C MET A 436 -3.46 -37.34 26.20
N TYR A 437 -2.58 -37.88 25.34
CA TYR A 437 -2.65 -39.27 24.86
C TYR A 437 -1.48 -40.16 25.33
N GLY A 438 -0.63 -39.67 26.24
CA GLY A 438 0.43 -40.48 26.85
C GLY A 438 1.66 -39.69 27.23
N THR A 439 2.81 -40.36 27.08
CA THR A 439 4.14 -39.79 27.31
C THR A 439 4.97 -39.96 26.03
N THR A 440 5.53 -38.87 25.52
CA THR A 440 6.51 -38.87 24.44
C THR A 440 7.88 -38.47 24.99
N GLU A 441 8.93 -39.15 24.54
CA GLU A 441 10.32 -38.85 24.87
C GLU A 441 11.04 -38.33 23.64
N ILE A 442 11.64 -37.14 23.74
CA ILE A 442 12.46 -36.53 22.69
C ILE A 442 13.91 -36.62 23.14
N ALA A 443 14.68 -37.51 22.51
CA ALA A 443 16.04 -37.85 22.93
C ALA A 443 17.15 -36.99 22.27
N SER A 444 16.79 -36.16 21.28
CA SER A 444 17.69 -35.31 20.50
C SER A 444 16.92 -34.15 19.87
N GLU A 445 17.62 -33.08 19.48
CA GLU A 445 16.98 -31.90 18.89
C GLU A 445 16.23 -32.23 17.60
N PRO A 446 14.91 -31.94 17.51
CA PRO A 446 14.14 -32.14 16.27
C PRO A 446 14.66 -31.28 15.12
N GLN A 447 14.85 -31.89 13.95
CA GLN A 447 15.35 -31.27 12.73
C GLN A 447 14.26 -31.05 11.67
N ALA A 448 13.14 -31.78 11.76
CA ALA A 448 12.05 -31.77 10.79
C ALA A 448 10.68 -31.65 11.49
N VAL A 449 10.49 -30.54 12.22
CA VAL A 449 9.26 -30.27 12.97
C VAL A 449 8.07 -30.03 12.04
N ALA A 450 6.96 -30.73 12.28
CA ALA A 450 5.65 -30.41 11.73
C ALA A 450 4.77 -29.71 12.78
N ALA A 451 4.33 -28.48 12.51
CA ALA A 451 3.44 -27.71 13.37
C ALA A 451 2.00 -27.75 12.82
N VAL A 452 1.12 -28.48 13.52
CA VAL A 452 -0.19 -28.90 12.99
C VAL A 452 -1.37 -28.23 13.71
N GLY A 453 -1.26 -27.98 15.02
CA GLY A 453 -2.35 -27.39 15.80
C GLY A 453 -2.49 -25.88 15.63
N ARG A 454 -3.69 -25.36 15.90
CA ARG A 454 -4.00 -23.91 15.95
C ARG A 454 -3.00 -23.18 16.85
N GLY A 455 -2.21 -22.26 16.29
CA GLY A 455 -1.18 -21.48 17.00
C GLY A 455 0.18 -22.18 17.16
N ASP A 456 0.32 -23.45 16.76
CA ASP A 456 1.62 -24.13 16.78
C ASP A 456 2.59 -23.55 15.73
N PRO A 457 2.18 -23.17 14.50
CA PRO A 457 3.06 -22.48 13.56
C PRO A 457 3.64 -21.18 14.13
N ASP A 458 2.82 -20.23 14.62
CA ASP A 458 3.27 -19.03 15.34
C ASP A 458 4.28 -19.37 16.46
N ALA A 459 3.96 -20.34 17.32
CA ALA A 459 4.83 -20.69 18.44
C ALA A 459 6.20 -21.25 17.98
N VAL A 460 6.22 -22.14 16.97
CA VAL A 460 7.46 -22.74 16.44
C VAL A 460 8.31 -21.67 15.73
N LEU A 461 7.68 -20.83 14.89
CA LEU A 461 8.35 -19.76 14.14
C LEU A 461 8.88 -18.66 15.06
N SER A 462 8.11 -18.23 16.05
CA SER A 462 8.51 -17.21 17.04
C SER A 462 9.71 -17.65 17.90
N LEU A 463 9.88 -18.96 18.12
CA LEU A 463 11.05 -19.55 18.78
C LEU A 463 12.28 -19.68 17.86
N GLY A 464 12.19 -19.20 16.61
CA GLY A 464 13.27 -19.23 15.63
C GLY A 464 13.50 -20.60 14.97
N VAL A 465 12.57 -21.54 15.13
CA VAL A 465 12.63 -22.86 14.48
C VAL A 465 11.85 -22.81 13.17
N GLN A 466 12.45 -23.31 12.09
CA GLN A 466 11.81 -23.38 10.78
C GLN A 466 11.12 -24.74 10.62
N PRO A 467 9.77 -24.82 10.63
CA PRO A 467 9.08 -26.09 10.50
C PRO A 467 9.21 -26.65 9.08
N ALA A 468 9.37 -27.97 8.97
CA ALA A 468 9.31 -28.68 7.69
C ALA A 468 7.90 -28.66 7.09
N VAL A 469 6.87 -28.77 7.95
CA VAL A 469 5.45 -28.71 7.57
C VAL A 469 4.68 -27.80 8.52
N VAL A 470 3.75 -27.04 7.97
CA VAL A 470 2.71 -26.33 8.72
C VAL A 470 1.34 -26.65 8.13
N VAL A 471 0.33 -26.79 8.99
CA VAL A 471 -1.07 -26.88 8.56
C VAL A 471 -1.74 -25.54 8.81
N ALA A 472 -2.28 -24.93 7.76
CA ALA A 472 -2.98 -23.65 7.81
C ALA A 472 -4.31 -23.79 7.03
N PRO A 473 -5.31 -22.92 7.25
CA PRO A 473 -6.52 -22.90 6.44
C PRO A 473 -6.22 -22.66 4.96
N ALA A 474 -7.19 -22.91 4.07
CA ALA A 474 -7.03 -22.82 2.61
C ALA A 474 -6.61 -21.43 2.04
N GLY A 475 -6.49 -20.39 2.87
CA GLY A 475 -5.87 -19.11 2.52
C GLY A 475 -4.33 -19.10 2.64
N GLY A 476 -3.72 -20.14 3.21
CA GLY A 476 -2.30 -20.22 3.54
C GLY A 476 -1.96 -19.63 4.91
N LEU A 477 -0.66 -19.48 5.19
CA LEU A 477 -0.16 -18.84 6.40
C LEU A 477 -0.56 -17.35 6.45
N PRO A 478 -0.98 -16.82 7.62
CA PRO A 478 -1.14 -15.39 7.86
C PRO A 478 0.16 -14.60 7.66
N ALA A 479 0.05 -13.27 7.53
CA ALA A 479 1.21 -12.41 7.23
C ALA A 479 2.35 -12.54 8.26
N TRP A 480 2.04 -12.37 9.54
CA TRP A 480 3.02 -12.44 10.62
C TRP A 480 3.70 -13.82 10.77
N GLU A 481 3.07 -14.91 10.30
CA GLU A 481 3.72 -16.23 10.23
C GLU A 481 4.57 -16.37 8.97
N ARG A 482 4.08 -15.94 7.80
CA ARG A 482 4.84 -15.97 6.53
C ARG A 482 6.14 -15.19 6.61
N ASP A 483 6.12 -14.04 7.26
CA ASP A 483 7.28 -13.14 7.30
C ASP A 483 8.37 -13.66 8.26
N LEU A 484 8.08 -14.71 9.06
CA LEU A 484 9.03 -15.50 9.84
C LEU A 484 9.52 -16.77 9.10
N VAL A 485 8.91 -17.15 7.97
CA VAL A 485 9.36 -18.29 7.16
C VAL A 485 10.56 -17.86 6.31
N THR A 486 11.72 -18.42 6.63
CA THR A 486 13.00 -18.20 5.94
C THR A 486 13.53 -19.47 5.26
N GLY A 487 12.97 -20.64 5.59
CA GLY A 487 13.30 -21.94 4.99
C GLY A 487 12.22 -22.47 4.04
N ASN A 488 12.42 -23.70 3.54
CA ASN A 488 11.49 -24.40 2.66
C ASN A 488 10.31 -25.05 3.43
N THR A 489 9.58 -24.27 4.23
CA THR A 489 8.41 -24.75 4.98
C THR A 489 7.27 -25.12 4.02
N ARG A 490 6.75 -26.36 4.13
CA ARG A 490 5.61 -26.82 3.33
C ARG A 490 4.29 -26.49 4.03
N VAL A 491 3.51 -25.60 3.43
CA VAL A 491 2.14 -25.31 3.88
C VAL A 491 1.16 -26.35 3.32
N LEU A 492 0.34 -26.95 4.19
CA LEU A 492 -0.81 -27.78 3.84
C LEU A 492 -2.10 -27.01 4.17
N GLY A 493 -3.12 -27.10 3.30
CA GLY A 493 -4.41 -26.41 3.48
C GLY A 493 -5.41 -27.13 4.39
N ASP A 494 -5.11 -28.38 4.74
CA ASP A 494 -5.86 -29.29 5.59
C ASP A 494 -4.94 -30.40 6.13
N LEU A 495 -5.45 -31.26 7.03
CA LEU A 495 -4.67 -32.33 7.66
C LEU A 495 -4.59 -33.59 6.78
N ASP A 496 -4.00 -33.47 5.58
CA ASP A 496 -3.64 -34.64 4.78
C ASP A 496 -2.42 -35.36 5.38
N THR A 497 -2.69 -36.47 6.06
CA THR A 497 -1.69 -37.37 6.66
C THR A 497 -0.70 -37.97 5.64
N VAL A 498 -1.08 -38.08 4.36
CA VAL A 498 -0.19 -38.57 3.29
C VAL A 498 0.77 -37.46 2.86
N ALA A 499 0.27 -36.24 2.64
CA ALA A 499 1.12 -35.07 2.38
C ALA A 499 2.08 -34.78 3.54
N LEU A 500 1.60 -34.89 4.79
CA LEU A 500 2.41 -34.73 6.01
C LEU A 500 3.51 -35.79 6.11
N GLY A 501 3.18 -37.08 5.96
CA GLY A 501 4.18 -38.15 5.97
C GLY A 501 5.18 -38.08 4.82
N ALA A 502 4.79 -37.54 3.67
CA ALA A 502 5.68 -37.31 2.53
C ALA A 502 6.69 -36.16 2.73
N ALA A 503 6.69 -35.49 3.90
CA ALA A 503 7.71 -34.53 4.30
C ALA A 503 8.73 -35.08 5.32
N ASP A 504 8.60 -36.35 5.72
CA ASP A 504 9.49 -37.07 6.65
C ASP A 504 9.78 -36.34 7.98
N PRO A 505 8.74 -35.88 8.72
CA PRO A 505 8.94 -35.16 9.98
C PRO A 505 9.46 -36.08 11.09
N ASP A 506 10.41 -35.59 11.90
CA ASP A 506 10.92 -36.32 13.07
C ASP A 506 10.16 -35.99 14.37
N LEU A 507 9.32 -34.95 14.34
CA LEU A 507 8.41 -34.54 15.40
C LEU A 507 7.15 -33.90 14.82
N ILE A 508 5.98 -34.32 15.29
CA ILE A 508 4.70 -33.61 15.08
C ILE A 508 4.29 -32.91 16.38
N ILE A 509 3.93 -31.63 16.28
CA ILE A 509 3.33 -30.85 17.36
C ILE A 509 1.87 -30.55 16.97
N ASP A 510 0.93 -31.02 17.79
CA ASP A 510 -0.49 -30.65 17.69
C ASP A 510 -1.05 -30.39 19.08
N SER A 511 -0.89 -29.15 19.57
CA SER A 511 -1.40 -28.73 20.87
C SER A 511 -2.90 -28.37 20.86
N SER A 512 -3.62 -28.67 19.78
CA SER A 512 -5.04 -28.34 19.64
C SER A 512 -5.96 -29.33 20.37
N ARG A 513 -7.26 -29.29 20.04
CA ARG A 513 -8.30 -30.20 20.60
C ARG A 513 -8.64 -31.33 19.61
N ILE A 514 -7.63 -32.10 19.21
CA ILE A 514 -7.84 -33.33 18.44
C ILE A 514 -8.50 -34.45 19.28
N ASP A 515 -8.99 -35.48 18.59
CA ASP A 515 -9.47 -36.72 19.18
C ASP A 515 -8.42 -37.85 19.12
N GLU A 516 -8.72 -38.97 19.77
CA GLU A 516 -7.84 -40.14 19.82
C GLU A 516 -7.61 -40.77 18.43
N GLN A 517 -8.61 -40.71 17.54
CA GLN A 517 -8.49 -41.22 16.18
C GLN A 517 -7.51 -40.39 15.35
N THR A 518 -7.52 -39.07 15.52
CA THR A 518 -6.60 -38.15 14.85
C THR A 518 -5.19 -38.27 15.42
N TYR A 519 -5.05 -38.31 16.74
CA TYR A 519 -3.76 -38.59 17.40
C TYR A 519 -3.13 -39.89 16.90
N ASN A 520 -3.89 -40.98 16.84
CA ASN A 520 -3.40 -42.28 16.38
C ASN A 520 -3.00 -42.31 14.90
N LYS A 521 -3.47 -41.37 14.05
CA LYS A 521 -2.96 -41.22 12.68
C LYS A 521 -1.62 -40.50 12.65
N LEU A 522 -1.46 -39.44 13.46
CA LEU A 522 -0.22 -38.66 13.53
C LEU A 522 0.92 -39.47 14.16
N ALA A 523 0.63 -40.21 15.24
CA ALA A 523 1.58 -41.06 15.94
C ALA A 523 2.10 -42.27 15.11
N VAL A 524 1.50 -42.56 13.95
CA VAL A 524 1.99 -43.53 12.96
C VAL A 524 2.99 -42.91 11.98
N ILE A 525 2.97 -41.59 11.82
CA ILE A 525 3.92 -40.84 10.98
C ILE A 525 5.20 -40.56 11.78
N ALA A 526 5.06 -39.93 12.95
CA ALA A 526 6.18 -39.46 13.77
C ALA A 526 5.79 -39.36 15.25
N PRO A 527 6.77 -39.27 16.18
CA PRO A 527 6.51 -38.88 17.57
C PRO A 527 5.61 -37.63 17.61
N THR A 528 4.45 -37.74 18.25
CA THR A 528 3.40 -36.72 18.22
C THR A 528 3.17 -36.17 19.62
N VAL A 529 3.60 -34.94 19.88
CA VAL A 529 3.35 -34.27 21.16
C VAL A 529 2.08 -33.43 21.04
N THR A 530 1.13 -33.71 21.94
CA THR A 530 -0.09 -32.90 22.09
C THR A 530 -0.01 -32.00 23.33
N ARG A 531 -1.06 -31.21 23.59
CA ARG A 531 -1.14 -30.38 24.81
C ARG A 531 -1.08 -31.21 26.10
N PRO A 532 -0.62 -30.64 27.23
CA PRO A 532 -0.61 -31.30 28.54
C PRO A 532 -2.00 -31.75 29.00
N GLN A 533 -2.05 -32.79 29.85
CA GLN A 533 -3.31 -33.30 30.42
C GLN A 533 -4.04 -32.26 31.31
N ALA A 534 -3.31 -31.32 31.91
CA ALA A 534 -3.84 -30.27 32.78
C ALA A 534 -4.21 -28.96 32.04
N SER A 535 -4.54 -29.02 30.74
CA SER A 535 -4.76 -27.85 29.86
C SER A 535 -6.20 -27.33 29.84
N ALA A 536 -6.81 -27.13 31.02
CA ALA A 536 -8.21 -26.67 31.13
C ALA A 536 -8.40 -25.22 30.61
N ASN A 537 -7.54 -24.31 31.05
CA ASN A 537 -7.55 -22.88 30.68
C ASN A 537 -6.43 -22.54 29.67
N TRP A 538 -6.16 -23.44 28.73
CA TRP A 538 -5.04 -23.34 27.78
C TRP A 538 -4.98 -21.98 27.05
N THR A 539 -3.86 -21.27 27.20
CA THR A 539 -3.57 -20.00 26.53
C THR A 539 -2.43 -20.13 25.52
N TRP A 540 -2.26 -19.14 24.65
CA TRP A 540 -1.10 -19.09 23.75
C TRP A 540 0.22 -18.95 24.53
N GLN A 541 0.19 -18.37 25.73
CA GLN A 541 1.35 -18.29 26.61
C GLN A 541 1.75 -19.66 27.19
N ASP A 542 0.77 -20.50 27.55
CA ASP A 542 1.02 -21.90 27.93
C ASP A 542 1.56 -22.70 26.74
N GLN A 543 1.01 -22.46 25.55
CA GLN A 543 1.41 -23.08 24.29
C GLN A 543 2.85 -22.73 23.91
N LEU A 544 3.23 -21.46 23.92
CA LEU A 544 4.60 -21.01 23.65
C LEU A 544 5.59 -21.57 24.69
N SER A 545 5.19 -21.64 25.97
CA SER A 545 5.98 -22.29 27.03
C SER A 545 6.17 -23.79 26.78
N TRP A 546 5.13 -24.47 26.31
CA TRP A 546 5.13 -25.90 26.02
C TRP A 546 5.94 -26.24 24.77
N VAL A 547 5.73 -25.54 23.67
CA VAL A 547 6.53 -25.65 22.43
C VAL A 547 7.99 -25.27 22.69
N GLY A 548 8.22 -24.25 23.52
CA GLY A 548 9.55 -23.90 24.03
C GLY A 548 10.23 -25.07 24.74
N ARG A 549 9.51 -25.78 25.62
CA ARG A 549 10.02 -26.98 26.29
C ARG A 549 10.22 -28.16 25.31
N ILE A 550 9.34 -28.35 24.34
CA ILE A 550 9.44 -29.41 23.31
C ILE A 550 10.74 -29.24 22.49
N LEU A 551 11.06 -28.01 22.09
CA LEU A 551 12.15 -27.68 21.16
C LEU A 551 13.46 -27.26 21.85
N GLY A 552 13.56 -27.40 23.17
CA GLY A 552 14.75 -26.94 23.92
C GLY A 552 14.98 -25.43 23.83
N ARG A 553 13.92 -24.64 23.65
CA ARG A 553 13.91 -23.17 23.53
C ARG A 553 13.23 -22.46 24.71
N SER A 554 13.13 -23.12 25.87
CA SER A 554 12.44 -22.62 27.07
C SER A 554 12.83 -21.19 27.48
N ASP A 555 14.11 -20.83 27.40
CA ASP A 555 14.57 -19.49 27.75
C ASP A 555 14.14 -18.42 26.73
N LYS A 556 14.11 -18.75 25.42
CA LYS A 556 13.57 -17.83 24.40
C LYS A 556 12.04 -17.74 24.50
N ALA A 557 11.35 -18.84 24.80
CA ALA A 557 9.91 -18.80 25.10
C ALA A 557 9.63 -17.84 26.26
N LYS A 558 10.39 -17.93 27.35
CA LYS A 558 10.27 -17.00 28.48
C LYS A 558 10.57 -15.56 28.07
N GLN A 559 11.65 -15.31 27.34
CA GLN A 559 12.00 -13.96 26.84
C GLN A 559 10.84 -13.34 26.06
N LEU A 560 10.24 -14.09 25.12
CA LEU A 560 9.09 -13.64 24.31
C LEU A 560 7.85 -13.33 25.18
N LEU A 561 7.62 -14.09 26.24
CA LEU A 561 6.52 -13.82 27.19
C LEU A 561 6.77 -12.57 28.03
N ASP A 562 8.01 -12.34 28.48
CA ASP A 562 8.42 -11.12 29.18
C ASP A 562 8.35 -9.90 28.22
N GLU A 563 8.71 -10.06 26.94
CA GLU A 563 8.62 -9.06 25.86
C GLU A 563 7.15 -8.67 25.58
N ALA A 564 6.27 -9.63 25.26
CA ALA A 564 4.85 -9.36 24.98
C ALA A 564 4.10 -8.77 26.19
N SER A 565 4.41 -9.23 27.40
CA SER A 565 3.85 -8.67 28.64
C SER A 565 4.26 -7.21 28.85
N SER A 566 5.48 -6.85 28.45
CA SER A 566 6.00 -5.48 28.49
C SER A 566 5.35 -4.60 27.43
N ALA A 567 5.19 -5.10 26.20
CA ALA A 567 4.49 -4.39 25.12
C ALA A 567 3.04 -4.04 25.52
N GLN A 568 2.28 -5.00 26.05
CA GLN A 568 0.91 -4.76 26.51
C GLN A 568 0.83 -3.83 27.73
N ALA A 569 1.84 -3.81 28.60
CA ALA A 569 1.93 -2.85 29.70
C ALA A 569 2.20 -1.42 29.20
N GLU A 570 3.07 -1.25 28.20
CA GLU A 570 3.33 0.04 27.56
C GLU A 570 2.10 0.53 26.77
N ILE A 571 1.39 -0.36 26.06
CA ILE A 571 0.12 -0.03 25.39
C ILE A 571 -0.90 0.51 26.40
N ARG A 572 -1.04 -0.11 27.58
CA ARG A 572 -1.91 0.41 28.66
C ARG A 572 -1.47 1.81 29.12
N SER A 573 -0.17 2.00 29.33
CA SER A 573 0.42 3.30 29.73
C SER A 573 0.16 4.41 28.69
N GLN A 574 0.30 4.11 27.40
CA GLN A 574 0.11 5.06 26.30
C GLN A 574 -1.35 5.31 25.91
N ASN A 575 -2.29 4.50 26.40
CA ASN A 575 -3.71 4.55 26.03
C ASN A 575 -4.63 4.49 27.27
N PRO A 576 -4.53 5.45 28.22
CA PRO A 576 -5.38 5.48 29.41
C PRO A 576 -6.89 5.62 29.10
N ALA A 577 -7.25 5.97 27.86
CA ALA A 577 -8.63 5.95 27.37
C ALA A 577 -9.21 4.51 27.25
N PHE A 578 -8.42 3.46 27.39
CA PHE A 578 -8.90 2.06 27.40
C PHE A 578 -9.20 1.56 28.83
N ASP A 579 -8.54 2.12 29.86
CA ASP A 579 -8.47 1.57 31.22
C ASP A 579 -9.86 1.38 31.85
N GLY A 580 -10.20 0.11 32.13
CA GLY A 580 -11.45 -0.29 32.81
C GLY A 580 -12.75 -0.13 31.98
N LYS A 581 -12.70 0.48 30.79
CA LYS A 581 -13.87 0.59 29.90
C LYS A 581 -14.35 -0.80 29.50
N SER A 582 -15.66 -0.98 29.53
CA SER A 582 -16.29 -2.23 29.08
C SER A 582 -16.20 -2.39 27.56
N ILE A 583 -15.74 -3.55 27.10
CA ILE A 583 -15.68 -3.92 25.69
C ILE A 583 -16.31 -5.30 25.42
N GLU A 584 -16.88 -5.48 24.23
CA GLU A 584 -17.22 -6.82 23.70
C GLU A 584 -16.85 -6.91 22.22
N VAL A 585 -16.57 -8.13 21.73
CA VAL A 585 -16.41 -8.41 20.30
C VAL A 585 -17.66 -9.12 19.76
N VAL A 586 -18.16 -8.63 18.65
CA VAL A 586 -19.29 -9.18 17.90
C VAL A 586 -18.86 -9.42 16.47
N THR A 587 -18.91 -10.67 16.01
CA THR A 587 -18.66 -11.05 14.62
C THR A 587 -19.96 -10.98 13.82
N VAL A 588 -19.91 -10.40 12.63
CA VAL A 588 -20.99 -10.37 11.64
C VAL A 588 -20.48 -11.03 10.35
N SER A 589 -21.17 -12.09 9.92
CA SER A 589 -20.90 -12.84 8.69
C SER A 589 -22.17 -12.99 7.85
N ASP A 590 -22.06 -13.49 6.62
CA ASP A 590 -23.24 -13.76 5.78
C ASP A 590 -24.19 -14.82 6.41
N ASP A 591 -23.66 -15.68 7.29
CA ASP A 591 -24.43 -16.67 8.06
C ASP A 591 -25.10 -16.10 9.32
N GLY A 592 -24.76 -14.87 9.75
CA GLY A 592 -25.42 -14.18 10.86
C GLY A 592 -24.48 -13.45 11.82
N VAL A 593 -24.88 -13.38 13.10
CA VAL A 593 -24.18 -12.62 14.14
C VAL A 593 -23.75 -13.55 15.27
N ALA A 594 -22.55 -13.36 15.81
CA ALA A 594 -22.04 -14.08 16.99
C ALA A 594 -21.30 -13.12 17.94
N ALA A 595 -21.27 -13.42 19.24
CA ALA A 595 -20.45 -12.68 20.22
C ALA A 595 -19.30 -13.55 20.71
N ALA A 596 -18.09 -12.99 20.81
CA ALA A 596 -16.94 -13.71 21.36
C ALA A 596 -17.08 -13.84 22.89
N LEU A 597 -16.80 -15.04 23.41
CA LEU A 597 -17.01 -15.37 24.81
C LEU A 597 -16.00 -14.66 25.72
N SER A 598 -16.35 -14.47 26.99
CA SER A 598 -15.49 -13.79 27.98
C SER A 598 -14.25 -14.58 28.38
N ASP A 599 -14.03 -15.77 27.80
CA ASP A 599 -12.82 -16.57 27.92
C ASP A 599 -12.21 -16.93 26.55
N SER A 600 -12.56 -16.18 25.50
CA SER A 600 -11.97 -16.26 24.17
C SER A 600 -10.55 -15.64 24.13
N PRO A 601 -9.74 -15.93 23.09
CA PRO A 601 -8.46 -15.25 22.89
C PRO A 601 -8.61 -13.74 22.71
N ALA A 602 -9.60 -13.31 21.91
CA ALA A 602 -9.92 -11.90 21.69
C ALA A 602 -10.23 -11.15 22.99
N ALA A 603 -11.01 -11.76 23.90
CA ALA A 603 -11.28 -11.19 25.22
C ALA A 603 -9.99 -11.01 26.03
N ARG A 604 -9.13 -12.04 26.13
CA ARG A 604 -7.86 -11.96 26.88
C ARG A 604 -6.91 -10.90 26.32
N TYR A 605 -6.83 -10.77 24.99
CA TYR A 605 -6.00 -9.74 24.35
C TYR A 605 -6.48 -8.33 24.73
N LEU A 606 -7.78 -8.07 24.61
CA LEU A 606 -8.38 -6.77 24.93
C LEU A 606 -8.23 -6.41 26.43
N GLU A 607 -8.31 -7.39 27.33
CA GLU A 607 -8.03 -7.18 28.76
C GLU A 607 -6.53 -6.93 29.03
N GLY A 608 -5.63 -7.61 28.30
CA GLY A 608 -4.18 -7.38 28.37
C GLY A 608 -3.78 -5.93 28.03
N ILE A 609 -4.47 -5.32 27.05
CA ILE A 609 -4.30 -3.90 26.68
C ILE A 609 -5.19 -2.92 27.47
N GLY A 610 -5.88 -3.37 28.52
CA GLY A 610 -6.46 -2.50 29.56
C GLY A 610 -7.99 -2.37 29.59
N PHE A 611 -8.71 -2.93 28.63
CA PHE A 611 -10.17 -2.97 28.71
C PHE A 611 -10.65 -3.96 29.78
N ARG A 612 -11.95 -3.90 30.09
CA ARG A 612 -12.66 -4.88 30.91
C ARG A 612 -13.64 -5.63 30.01
N TYR A 613 -13.55 -6.95 29.89
CA TYR A 613 -14.43 -7.64 28.95
C TYR A 613 -15.87 -7.75 29.46
N SER A 614 -16.82 -7.73 28.53
CA SER A 614 -18.26 -7.85 28.77
C SER A 614 -18.61 -9.21 29.37
N THR A 615 -19.21 -9.21 30.57
CA THR A 615 -19.66 -10.43 31.24
C THR A 615 -20.97 -10.99 30.67
N SER A 616 -21.58 -10.34 29.68
CA SER A 616 -22.80 -10.81 28.99
C SER A 616 -22.58 -12.15 28.28
N TRP A 617 -21.35 -12.40 27.81
CA TRP A 617 -20.99 -13.56 26.98
C TRP A 617 -20.11 -14.56 27.75
N ARG A 618 -20.44 -14.84 29.01
CA ARG A 618 -19.79 -15.93 29.76
C ARG A 618 -20.11 -17.29 29.15
N ARG A 619 -19.09 -18.16 29.08
CA ARG A 619 -19.22 -19.54 28.60
C ARG A 619 -20.28 -20.32 29.38
N ALA A 620 -21.14 -20.99 28.64
CA ALA A 620 -22.14 -21.95 29.10
C ALA A 620 -21.70 -23.40 28.75
N ALA A 621 -22.45 -24.40 29.18
CA ALA A 621 -22.06 -25.81 29.00
C ALA A 621 -22.19 -26.29 27.54
N GLU A 622 -23.00 -25.58 26.75
CA GLU A 622 -23.32 -25.80 25.35
C GLU A 622 -22.35 -25.12 24.36
N ASP A 623 -21.49 -24.19 24.81
CA ASP A 623 -20.57 -23.47 23.91
C ASP A 623 -19.32 -24.31 23.59
N THR A 624 -19.23 -24.79 22.35
CA THR A 624 -18.11 -25.62 21.86
C THR A 624 -16.91 -24.82 21.34
N GLY A 625 -17.10 -23.57 20.91
CA GLY A 625 -16.08 -22.69 20.32
C GLY A 625 -15.69 -21.48 21.19
N ASP A 626 -15.03 -20.50 20.60
CA ASP A 626 -14.63 -19.24 21.27
C ASP A 626 -15.70 -18.12 21.16
N SER A 627 -16.79 -18.36 20.42
CA SER A 627 -17.92 -17.45 20.24
C SER A 627 -19.25 -18.18 20.33
N ARG A 628 -20.34 -17.43 20.54
CA ARG A 628 -21.73 -17.91 20.55
C ARG A 628 -22.56 -17.19 19.49
N ALA A 629 -23.23 -17.95 18.63
CA ALA A 629 -24.18 -17.41 17.65
C ALA A 629 -25.41 -16.77 18.33
N LEU A 630 -25.92 -15.68 17.76
CA LEU A 630 -27.03 -14.88 18.28
C LEU A 630 -28.19 -14.84 17.25
N PRO A 631 -29.15 -15.79 17.32
CA PRO A 631 -30.32 -15.81 16.45
C PRO A 631 -31.24 -14.59 16.59
N ASP A 632 -31.16 -13.90 17.73
CA ASP A 632 -31.75 -12.58 17.96
C ASP A 632 -30.63 -11.58 18.34
N PRO A 633 -30.14 -10.80 17.37
CA PRO A 633 -29.11 -9.79 17.62
C PRO A 633 -29.55 -8.66 18.57
N ALA A 634 -30.85 -8.46 18.87
CA ALA A 634 -31.29 -7.41 19.79
C ALA A 634 -30.77 -7.62 21.23
N GLN A 635 -30.43 -8.86 21.59
CA GLN A 635 -29.84 -9.21 22.89
C GLN A 635 -28.54 -8.42 23.18
N LEU A 636 -27.77 -8.06 22.14
CA LEU A 636 -26.59 -7.20 22.24
C LEU A 636 -26.88 -5.88 22.99
N ASN A 637 -28.08 -5.33 22.88
CA ASN A 637 -28.43 -4.05 23.50
C ASN A 637 -29.16 -4.19 24.86
N THR A 638 -29.23 -5.40 25.42
CA THR A 638 -29.84 -5.65 26.75
C THR A 638 -28.90 -5.24 27.90
N ALA A 639 -27.60 -5.44 27.74
CA ALA A 639 -26.56 -5.01 28.68
C ALA A 639 -25.35 -4.49 27.88
N PRO A 640 -25.48 -3.33 27.20
CA PRO A 640 -24.48 -2.84 26.26
C PRO A 640 -23.18 -2.39 26.96
N PRO A 641 -22.00 -2.73 26.41
CA PRO A 641 -20.73 -2.18 26.86
C PRO A 641 -20.54 -0.73 26.39
N GLU A 642 -19.51 -0.06 26.93
CA GLU A 642 -19.06 1.27 26.49
C GLU A 642 -18.42 1.26 25.10
N VAL A 643 -17.80 0.14 24.72
CA VAL A 643 -17.18 -0.10 23.41
C VAL A 643 -17.69 -1.44 22.83
N ARG A 644 -18.09 -1.46 21.56
CA ARG A 644 -18.43 -2.68 20.82
C ARG A 644 -17.52 -2.81 19.61
N MET A 645 -16.63 -3.80 19.63
CA MET A 645 -15.82 -4.14 18.47
C MET A 645 -16.64 -5.03 17.53
N VAL A 646 -16.98 -4.53 16.33
CA VAL A 646 -17.75 -5.25 15.32
C VAL A 646 -16.77 -5.80 14.29
N VAL A 647 -16.45 -7.07 14.41
CA VAL A 647 -15.65 -7.80 13.42
C VAL A 647 -16.58 -8.16 12.26
N ARG A 648 -16.23 -7.82 11.02
CA ARG A 648 -17.03 -8.18 9.84
C ARG A 648 -16.30 -9.14 8.91
N THR A 649 -17.04 -10.15 8.47
CA THR A 649 -16.65 -11.12 7.44
C THR A 649 -17.78 -11.35 6.42
N ASP A 650 -18.87 -10.58 6.50
CA ASP A 650 -20.00 -10.60 5.57
C ASP A 650 -19.70 -9.86 4.25
N ALA A 651 -20.53 -10.07 3.22
CA ALA A 651 -20.37 -9.45 1.90
C ALA A 651 -20.51 -7.91 1.88
N GLY A 652 -20.93 -7.28 2.99
CA GLY A 652 -20.94 -5.84 3.20
C GLY A 652 -19.74 -5.29 4.00
N ALA A 653 -18.80 -6.15 4.40
CA ALA A 653 -17.55 -5.76 5.07
C ALA A 653 -16.63 -4.95 4.14
N GLY A 654 -15.90 -3.99 4.72
CA GLY A 654 -14.89 -3.19 4.03
C GLY A 654 -14.85 -1.75 4.54
N ASN A 655 -13.64 -1.24 4.78
CA ASN A 655 -13.37 0.15 5.18
C ASN A 655 -14.02 0.63 6.50
N GLY A 656 -14.40 -0.28 7.42
CA GLY A 656 -15.09 0.09 8.66
C GLY A 656 -16.54 0.52 8.41
N SER A 657 -17.16 -0.08 7.39
CA SER A 657 -18.49 0.29 6.91
C SER A 657 -19.60 -0.10 7.89
N TYR A 658 -20.61 0.75 8.02
CA TYR A 658 -21.86 0.44 8.73
C TYR A 658 -22.94 -0.15 7.80
N ASN A 659 -22.70 -0.20 6.48
CA ASN A 659 -23.69 -0.64 5.50
C ASN A 659 -24.02 -2.12 5.68
N GLY A 660 -25.30 -2.46 5.74
CA GLY A 660 -25.79 -3.83 5.89
C GLY A 660 -25.89 -4.34 7.34
N LEU A 661 -25.34 -3.62 8.33
CA LEU A 661 -25.45 -4.05 9.73
C LEU A 661 -26.91 -4.01 10.22
N PRO A 662 -27.41 -5.07 10.89
CA PRO A 662 -28.79 -5.12 11.38
C PRO A 662 -29.07 -4.19 12.58
N GLU A 663 -30.33 -4.10 13.01
CA GLU A 663 -30.81 -3.04 13.90
C GLU A 663 -30.19 -2.88 15.31
N PRO A 664 -29.55 -3.87 15.98
CA PRO A 664 -28.85 -3.55 17.24
C PRO A 664 -27.65 -2.62 17.03
N PHE A 665 -27.02 -2.62 15.85
CA PHE A 665 -25.80 -1.85 15.60
C PHE A 665 -26.10 -0.37 15.34
N SER A 666 -27.20 -0.05 14.65
CA SER A 666 -27.65 1.33 14.40
C SER A 666 -28.35 1.98 15.61
N SER A 667 -28.88 1.18 16.53
CA SER A 667 -29.53 1.65 17.76
C SER A 667 -28.59 1.76 18.97
N TYR A 668 -27.40 1.14 18.90
CA TYR A 668 -26.35 1.21 19.92
C TYR A 668 -25.82 2.64 20.13
N ARG A 669 -25.36 2.93 21.36
CA ARG A 669 -25.00 4.30 21.81
C ARG A 669 -23.59 4.44 22.39
N GLY A 670 -22.83 3.35 22.48
CA GLY A 670 -21.42 3.38 22.85
C GLY A 670 -20.51 3.59 21.63
N SER A 671 -19.21 3.38 21.82
CA SER A 671 -18.22 3.47 20.73
C SER A 671 -18.21 2.18 19.92
N THR A 672 -18.72 2.21 18.69
CA THR A 672 -18.60 1.08 17.76
C THR A 672 -17.24 1.13 17.07
N VAL A 673 -16.45 0.06 17.20
CA VAL A 673 -15.16 -0.10 16.52
C VAL A 673 -15.28 -1.19 15.46
N ILE A 674 -15.37 -0.79 14.18
CA ILE A 674 -15.57 -1.75 13.08
C ILE A 674 -14.21 -2.26 12.59
N VAL A 675 -14.08 -3.59 12.48
CA VAL A 675 -12.85 -4.32 12.14
C VAL A 675 -13.14 -5.28 10.98
N ASP A 676 -12.78 -4.82 9.78
CA ASP A 676 -13.02 -5.55 8.51
C ASP A 676 -11.71 -6.14 7.94
N ASP A 677 -10.59 -6.00 8.66
CA ASP A 677 -9.27 -6.46 8.21
C ASP A 677 -9.11 -7.97 8.52
N PRO A 678 -9.01 -8.84 7.50
CA PRO A 678 -8.95 -10.28 7.69
C PRO A 678 -7.68 -10.75 8.41
N THR A 679 -6.62 -9.93 8.47
CA THR A 679 -5.43 -10.24 9.25
C THR A 679 -5.71 -10.05 10.75
N ILE A 680 -6.42 -8.97 11.12
CA ILE A 680 -6.83 -8.71 12.50
C ILE A 680 -7.83 -9.77 12.97
N THR A 681 -8.81 -10.15 12.15
CA THR A 681 -9.75 -11.22 12.52
C THR A 681 -9.03 -12.55 12.72
N THR A 682 -8.14 -12.91 11.78
CA THR A 682 -7.37 -14.16 11.85
C THR A 682 -6.42 -14.18 13.05
N ALA A 683 -5.86 -13.05 13.49
CA ALA A 683 -4.98 -12.98 14.67
C ALA A 683 -5.78 -13.04 15.99
N LEU A 684 -6.98 -12.43 16.05
CA LEU A 684 -7.91 -12.59 17.18
C LEU A 684 -8.39 -14.04 17.30
N ASP A 685 -8.59 -14.73 16.16
CA ASP A 685 -9.02 -16.13 16.10
C ASP A 685 -7.86 -17.14 16.12
N ASN A 686 -6.59 -16.74 16.00
CA ASN A 686 -5.42 -17.62 16.08
C ASN A 686 -4.31 -16.94 16.90
N PRO A 687 -4.41 -17.01 18.25
CA PRO A 687 -3.50 -16.31 19.14
C PRO A 687 -2.12 -16.97 19.18
N GLY A 688 -1.09 -16.15 19.36
CA GLY A 688 0.32 -16.51 19.40
C GLY A 688 1.17 -15.31 19.79
N TYR A 689 2.49 -15.43 19.77
CA TYR A 689 3.37 -14.30 20.00
C TYR A 689 3.36 -13.33 18.82
N ALA A 690 3.60 -13.84 17.60
CA ALA A 690 3.65 -13.01 16.40
C ALA A 690 2.26 -12.44 16.05
N ALA A 691 1.19 -13.21 16.29
CA ALA A 691 -0.19 -12.72 16.22
C ALA A 691 -0.47 -11.61 17.26
N THR A 692 0.09 -11.70 18.47
CA THR A 692 -0.06 -10.64 19.49
C THR A 692 0.67 -9.37 19.08
N GLU A 693 1.88 -9.47 18.54
CA GLU A 693 2.62 -8.30 18.01
C GLU A 693 1.89 -7.69 16.79
N HIS A 694 1.36 -8.52 15.87
CA HIS A 694 0.54 -8.05 14.76
C HIS A 694 -0.70 -7.27 15.26
N LEU A 695 -1.38 -7.74 16.31
CA LEU A 695 -2.50 -7.02 16.92
C LEU A 695 -2.06 -5.75 17.67
N ASN A 696 -0.88 -5.75 18.30
CA ASN A 696 -0.29 -4.58 18.94
C ASN A 696 -0.02 -3.47 17.90
N GLU A 697 0.44 -3.83 16.69
CA GLU A 697 0.69 -2.88 15.59
C GLU A 697 -0.58 -2.45 14.83
N THR A 698 -1.51 -3.36 14.56
CA THR A 698 -2.65 -3.10 13.65
C THR A 698 -3.96 -2.73 14.36
N LEU A 699 -4.32 -3.42 15.44
CA LEU A 699 -5.60 -3.24 16.13
C LEU A 699 -5.54 -2.09 17.16
N VAL A 700 -4.42 -1.89 17.87
CA VAL A 700 -4.30 -0.79 18.85
C VAL A 700 -4.50 0.59 18.21
N PRO A 701 -3.95 0.93 17.03
CA PRO A 701 -4.26 2.18 16.36
C PRO A 701 -5.72 2.31 15.90
N ALA A 702 -6.40 1.21 15.56
CA ALA A 702 -7.83 1.24 15.25
C ALA A 702 -8.66 1.59 16.50
N LEU A 703 -8.43 0.90 17.61
CA LEU A 703 -9.05 1.20 18.91
C LEU A 703 -8.77 2.65 19.35
N LYS A 704 -7.50 3.10 19.29
CA LYS A 704 -7.07 4.45 19.70
C LYS A 704 -7.74 5.57 18.89
N ARG A 705 -8.09 5.33 17.63
CA ARG A 705 -8.78 6.31 16.77
C ARG A 705 -10.25 6.52 17.14
N GLN A 706 -10.89 5.57 17.83
CA GLN A 706 -12.35 5.52 17.98
C GLN A 706 -12.82 5.40 19.45
N VAL A 707 -11.93 5.05 20.37
CA VAL A 707 -12.17 5.08 21.83
C VAL A 707 -11.55 6.36 22.40
N HIS A 708 -12.41 7.26 22.89
CA HIS A 708 -12.05 8.51 23.57
C HIS A 708 -12.45 8.42 25.05
#